data_AF-A0A1F7BGG0-F1
#
_entry.id   AF-A0A1F7BGG0-F1
#
_cell.length_a   1.000
_cell.length_b   1.000
_cell.length_c   1.000
_cell.angle_alpha   90.00
_cell.angle_beta   90.00
_cell.angle_gamma   90.00
#
_symmetry.space_group_name_H-M   'P 1'
#
loop_
_entity.id
_entity.type
_entity.pdbx_description
1 polymer ?
#
loop_
_entity_poly.entity_id
_entity_poly.type
_entity_poly.pdbx_seq_one_letter_code
_entity_poly.pdbx_strand_id
1 'polypeptide(L)'
;MRISAEALGRFGEWAVQKRLHEWAVLLLLVFVLLFRGGKSLESTWLLTGVAGIVTLFTWWRIRMKRMIVRTIPRAVWIPAVLFVLWTMISFVLSTTKNYGLDEVLRDTSLVLLFFWAARLPEDGEQSMTFHDRFFYLLLVIAIGACVLGFAVYILQPVNRFVGPFFDHRFHTDYWPNAWAQFLLLAWPVFYWFLFQTKNHRAYLLRLLLLGFVVGCLFLSYSRGAVLAFVGQVIILFLLTRFVSGTSSKNPPAISSGNPLLRFVGDLQWRKIFFASGIILIVSLCTFGFVNSVRQQFYPVASVTEKVTFTSDEGGSSVSERSQFFAQAIRLTLKKPLFGFGPYSFRFVQPSMQKNVLATSDHPHNIFLKYAAERGIPAALFFLALLFFIAKPLVLKARRKTLTPVAIILSISVLGVLAHNLIDFNVQFVGIALPFWLMLGLLVRSSSGTPEMPRKMVLGTEVLLACVLLILTVSEGRYLILSSLGRHAEIQGDRERALAWYERSRGEIFSRDMHLSRTQLLSAAGNFPAAQDALDSYLTMNQEDARGWKLQGDLALKHRDLSLAERSYEQAYSVSKYNDLSTMYGLLDALNQSGNSQAIGARKAEIDQLLLAYATAIVENTHFIALGHNVEAFIAVTDTLGELYPDEAPKYQILAARIDRHAKEERAKLEARPPGYLW
;
A
#
# COMPACT_ATOMS: atom_id res chain seq x y z
N MET A 1 39.14 -10.92 -13.38
CA MET A 1 38.80 -10.90 -14.81
C MET A 1 38.44 -9.48 -15.22
N ARG A 2 39.24 -8.80 -16.06
CA ARG A 2 38.86 -7.50 -16.64
C ARG A 2 37.99 -7.77 -17.89
N ILE A 3 36.70 -7.49 -17.81
CA ILE A 3 35.80 -7.56 -18.97
C ILE A 3 36.23 -6.42 -19.92
N SER A 4 36.57 -6.73 -21.17
CA SER A 4 36.98 -5.71 -22.14
C SER A 4 35.81 -4.78 -22.46
N ALA A 5 36.10 -3.50 -22.74
CA ALA A 5 35.09 -2.52 -23.14
C ALA A 5 34.32 -2.96 -24.40
N GLU A 6 34.99 -3.70 -25.29
CA GLU A 6 34.40 -4.28 -26.50
C GLU A 6 33.40 -5.40 -26.19
N ALA A 7 33.72 -6.29 -25.23
CA ALA A 7 32.81 -7.34 -24.78
C ALA A 7 31.55 -6.76 -24.10
N LEU A 8 31.72 -5.72 -23.27
CA LEU A 8 30.61 -4.94 -22.69
C LEU A 8 29.76 -4.26 -23.77
N GLY A 9 30.39 -3.74 -24.82
CA GLY A 9 29.72 -3.19 -26.00
C GLY A 9 28.83 -4.22 -26.70
N ARG A 10 29.39 -5.39 -27.04
CA ARG A 10 28.66 -6.48 -27.73
C ARG A 10 27.49 -7.02 -26.89
N PHE A 11 27.68 -7.20 -25.58
CA PHE A 11 26.61 -7.63 -24.68
C PHE A 11 25.47 -6.61 -24.63
N GLY A 12 25.79 -5.32 -24.50
CA GLY A 12 24.76 -4.28 -24.46
C GLY A 12 24.00 -4.15 -25.78
N GLU A 13 24.63 -4.40 -26.93
CA GLU A 13 23.96 -4.47 -28.23
C GLU A 13 22.97 -5.62 -28.32
N TRP A 14 23.42 -6.81 -27.94
CA TRP A 14 22.56 -7.98 -27.84
C TRP A 14 21.38 -7.73 -26.89
N ALA A 15 21.62 -7.10 -25.74
CA ALA A 15 20.59 -6.77 -24.76
C ALA A 15 19.54 -5.77 -25.28
N VAL A 16 19.96 -4.78 -26.09
CA VAL A 16 19.03 -3.85 -26.77
C VAL A 16 18.23 -4.59 -27.83
N GLN A 17 18.90 -5.39 -28.67
CA GLN A 17 18.24 -6.16 -29.72
C GLN A 17 17.19 -7.12 -29.15
N LYS A 18 17.49 -7.71 -27.99
CA LYS A 18 16.57 -8.60 -27.24
C LYS A 18 15.62 -7.86 -26.29
N ARG A 19 15.67 -6.52 -26.22
CA ARG A 19 14.83 -5.68 -25.35
C ARG A 19 14.83 -6.10 -23.87
N LEU A 20 15.99 -6.52 -23.34
CA LEU A 20 16.07 -7.08 -21.97
C LEU A 20 15.57 -6.11 -20.88
N HIS A 21 15.82 -4.82 -21.04
CA HIS A 21 15.37 -3.78 -20.10
C HIS A 21 13.84 -3.66 -20.03
N GLU A 22 13.14 -3.81 -21.17
CA GLU A 22 11.68 -3.86 -21.17
C GLU A 22 11.16 -5.14 -20.52
N TRP A 23 11.76 -6.30 -20.86
CA TRP A 23 11.39 -7.58 -20.27
C TRP A 23 11.66 -7.65 -18.78
N ALA A 24 12.71 -7.02 -18.26
CA ALA A 24 12.96 -6.92 -16.82
C ALA A 24 11.81 -6.22 -16.09
N VAL A 25 11.30 -5.11 -16.63
CA VAL A 25 10.15 -4.39 -16.06
C VAL A 25 8.85 -5.19 -16.19
N LEU A 26 8.64 -5.86 -17.33
CA LEU A 26 7.46 -6.68 -17.56
C LEU A 26 7.44 -7.94 -16.67
N LEU A 27 8.57 -8.61 -16.46
CA LEU A 27 8.69 -9.75 -15.55
C LEU A 27 8.51 -9.33 -14.10
N LEU A 28 9.07 -8.17 -13.71
CA LEU A 28 8.79 -7.57 -12.40
C LEU A 28 7.28 -7.36 -12.21
N LEU A 29 6.59 -6.81 -13.22
CA LEU A 29 5.14 -6.59 -13.17
C LEU A 29 4.36 -7.90 -12.94
N VAL A 30 4.74 -9.00 -13.60
CA VAL A 30 4.14 -10.33 -13.37
C VAL A 30 4.33 -10.74 -11.91
N PHE A 31 5.56 -10.66 -11.41
CA PHE A 31 5.89 -11.04 -10.04
C PHE A 31 5.07 -10.23 -9.02
N VAL A 32 5.11 -8.90 -9.09
CA VAL A 32 4.45 -8.05 -8.09
C VAL A 32 2.93 -8.10 -8.16
N LEU A 33 2.34 -8.50 -9.29
CA LEU A 33 0.89 -8.70 -9.36
C LEU A 33 0.45 -10.05 -8.80
N LEU A 34 1.22 -11.11 -9.05
CA LEU A 34 0.85 -12.47 -8.65
C LEU A 34 1.36 -12.85 -7.26
N PHE A 35 2.33 -12.12 -6.71
CA PHE A 35 2.89 -12.38 -5.38
C PHE A 35 2.43 -11.32 -4.37
N ARG A 36 1.36 -11.65 -3.62
CA ARG A 36 0.80 -10.83 -2.52
C ARG A 36 0.46 -9.38 -2.92
N GLY A 37 0.11 -9.15 -4.19
CA GLY A 37 -0.06 -7.80 -4.76
C GLY A 37 1.18 -6.91 -4.66
N GLY A 38 2.35 -7.46 -4.34
CA GLY A 38 3.60 -6.72 -4.20
C GLY A 38 3.68 -5.89 -2.92
N LYS A 39 2.95 -6.26 -1.86
CA LYS A 39 3.02 -5.57 -0.54
C LYS A 39 4.34 -5.84 0.21
N SER A 40 5.03 -6.91 -0.14
CA SER A 40 6.14 -7.46 0.65
C SER A 40 7.44 -6.68 0.45
N LEU A 41 8.37 -6.76 1.42
CA LEU A 41 9.69 -6.12 1.31
C LEU A 41 10.50 -6.66 0.14
N GLU A 42 10.39 -7.96 -0.15
CA GLU A 42 11.05 -8.61 -1.29
C GLU A 42 10.61 -7.97 -2.61
N SER A 43 9.34 -7.55 -2.71
CA SER A 43 8.80 -6.87 -3.88
C SER A 43 9.42 -5.48 -4.07
N THR A 44 9.62 -4.73 -2.99
CA THR A 44 10.29 -3.43 -3.01
C THR A 44 11.77 -3.57 -3.39
N TRP A 45 12.48 -4.57 -2.86
CA TRP A 45 13.90 -4.79 -3.19
C TRP A 45 14.09 -5.19 -4.65
N LEU A 46 13.23 -6.08 -5.16
CA LEU A 46 13.26 -6.47 -6.57
C LEU A 46 12.96 -5.27 -7.47
N LEU A 47 11.97 -4.46 -7.12
CA LEU A 47 11.67 -3.20 -7.80
C LEU A 47 12.90 -2.27 -7.84
N THR A 48 13.60 -2.09 -6.72
CA THR A 48 14.78 -1.23 -6.65
C THR A 48 15.94 -1.76 -7.48
N GLY A 49 16.20 -3.06 -7.43
CA GLY A 49 17.21 -3.71 -8.29
C GLY A 49 16.92 -3.49 -9.77
N VAL A 50 15.69 -3.75 -10.21
CA VAL A 50 15.27 -3.55 -11.61
C VAL A 50 15.35 -2.08 -12.02
N ALA A 51 14.84 -1.15 -11.20
CA ALA A 51 14.89 0.28 -11.48
C ALA A 51 16.32 0.80 -11.63
N GLY A 52 17.22 0.38 -10.72
CA GLY A 52 18.64 0.73 -10.79
C GLY A 52 19.30 0.21 -12.05
N ILE A 53 19.14 -1.08 -12.37
CA ILE A 53 19.72 -1.71 -13.57
C ILE A 53 19.20 -1.04 -14.85
N VAL A 54 17.88 -0.83 -14.97
CA VAL A 54 17.26 -0.20 -16.14
C VAL A 54 17.73 1.24 -16.31
N THR A 55 17.89 1.99 -15.22
CA THR A 55 18.39 3.38 -15.24
C THR A 55 19.85 3.44 -15.70
N LEU A 56 20.72 2.62 -15.11
CA LEU A 56 22.14 2.57 -15.46
C LEU A 56 22.34 2.09 -16.92
N PHE A 57 21.56 1.11 -17.36
CA PHE A 57 21.57 0.66 -18.75
C PHE A 57 21.13 1.76 -19.72
N THR A 58 20.09 2.51 -19.37
CA THR A 58 19.61 3.65 -20.17
C THR A 58 20.69 4.74 -20.29
N TRP A 59 21.34 5.07 -19.17
CA TRP A 59 22.45 6.01 -19.15
C TRP A 59 23.64 5.56 -20.01
N TRP A 60 24.04 4.29 -19.89
CA TRP A 60 25.12 3.70 -20.68
C TRP A 60 24.83 3.82 -22.18
N ARG A 61 23.60 3.50 -22.59
CA ARG A 61 23.16 3.58 -23.99
C ARG A 61 23.20 5.01 -24.53
N ILE A 62 22.77 5.98 -23.72
CA ILE A 62 22.84 7.41 -24.03
C ILE A 62 24.28 7.88 -24.25
N ARG A 63 25.20 7.48 -23.36
CA ARG A 63 26.59 7.95 -23.37
C ARG A 63 27.41 7.30 -24.49
N MET A 64 27.27 5.99 -24.70
CA MET A 64 28.10 5.24 -25.65
C MET A 64 27.64 5.39 -27.09
N LYS A 65 26.31 5.44 -27.35
CA LYS A 65 25.77 5.42 -28.72
C LYS A 65 25.31 6.76 -29.26
N ARG A 66 25.55 7.87 -28.53
CA ARG A 66 25.07 9.23 -28.88
C ARG A 66 23.59 9.28 -29.28
N MET A 67 22.78 8.36 -28.77
CA MET A 67 21.37 8.30 -29.16
C MET A 67 20.65 9.56 -28.72
N ILE A 68 19.78 10.05 -29.60
CA ILE A 68 18.79 11.06 -29.30
C ILE A 68 17.70 10.36 -28.49
N VAL A 69 17.68 10.61 -27.18
CA VAL A 69 16.61 10.12 -26.30
C VAL A 69 15.66 11.27 -26.06
N ARG A 70 14.37 10.93 -26.05
CA ARG A 70 13.32 11.88 -25.75
C ARG A 70 13.60 12.59 -24.43
N THR A 71 13.46 13.90 -24.43
CA THR A 71 13.66 14.73 -23.26
C THR A 71 12.40 14.78 -22.40
N ILE A 72 12.58 14.94 -21.09
CA ILE A 72 11.46 15.08 -20.15
C ILE A 72 11.30 16.59 -19.90
N PRO A 73 10.07 17.15 -20.02
CA PRO A 73 9.84 18.57 -19.75
C PRO A 73 10.29 18.95 -18.34
N ARG A 74 10.94 20.11 -18.17
CA ARG A 74 11.43 20.57 -16.85
C ARG A 74 10.34 20.61 -15.78
N ALA A 75 9.12 20.97 -16.19
CA ALA A 75 7.96 21.09 -15.31
C ALA A 75 7.46 19.74 -14.78
N VAL A 76 7.86 18.63 -15.41
CA VAL A 76 7.58 17.27 -14.95
C VAL A 76 8.77 16.72 -14.17
N TRP A 77 9.98 16.92 -14.69
CA TRP A 77 11.20 16.39 -14.06
C TRP A 77 11.48 17.02 -12.69
N ILE A 78 11.37 18.35 -12.56
CA ILE A 78 11.69 19.07 -11.31
C ILE A 78 10.78 18.60 -10.15
N PRO A 79 9.43 18.61 -10.26
CA PRO A 79 8.60 18.15 -9.15
C PRO A 79 8.80 16.67 -8.79
N ALA A 80 9.07 15.81 -9.78
CA ALA A 80 9.36 14.38 -9.52
C ALA A 80 10.67 14.20 -8.72
N VAL A 81 11.74 14.90 -9.08
CA VAL A 81 13.00 14.85 -8.32
C VAL A 81 12.86 15.51 -6.96
N LEU A 82 12.19 16.67 -6.86
CA LEU A 82 11.95 17.33 -5.58
C LEU A 82 11.11 16.46 -4.64
N PHE A 83 10.11 15.74 -5.15
CA PHE A 83 9.33 14.78 -4.36
C PHE A 83 10.22 13.68 -3.74
N VAL A 84 11.13 13.11 -4.53
CA VAL A 84 12.09 12.09 -4.07
C VAL A 84 13.06 12.66 -3.04
N LEU A 85 13.71 13.79 -3.36
CA LEU A 85 14.69 14.41 -2.47
C LEU A 85 14.04 14.84 -1.15
N TRP A 86 12.83 15.38 -1.20
CA TRP A 86 12.08 15.75 0.01
C TRP A 86 11.68 14.53 0.83
N THR A 87 11.30 13.43 0.19
CA THR A 87 11.01 12.16 0.86
C THR A 87 12.27 11.62 1.57
N MET A 88 13.45 11.69 0.94
CA MET A 88 14.72 11.31 1.56
C MET A 88 15.08 12.20 2.76
N ILE A 89 14.92 13.52 2.64
CA ILE A 89 15.19 14.46 3.74
C ILE A 89 14.21 14.20 4.90
N SER A 90 12.92 14.03 4.60
CA SER A 90 11.90 13.70 5.59
C SER A 90 12.21 12.39 6.33
N PHE A 91 12.71 11.36 5.63
CA PHE A 91 13.15 10.12 6.25
C PHE A 91 14.32 10.33 7.23
N VAL A 92 15.35 11.09 6.84
CA VAL A 92 16.50 11.41 7.73
C VAL A 92 16.04 12.18 8.99
N LEU A 93 15.04 13.04 8.84
CA LEU A 93 14.46 13.84 9.93
C LEU A 93 13.30 13.15 10.67
N SER A 94 13.01 11.88 10.35
CA SER A 94 11.89 11.14 10.93
C SER A 94 12.03 10.98 12.45
N THR A 95 10.89 10.89 13.13
CA THR A 95 10.80 10.50 14.56
C THR A 95 10.67 8.99 14.77
N THR A 96 10.63 8.23 13.68
CA THR A 96 10.53 6.75 13.65
C THR A 96 11.56 6.21 12.67
N LYS A 97 12.84 6.49 12.92
CA LYS A 97 13.92 6.47 11.91
C LYS A 97 14.23 5.11 11.29
N ASN A 98 13.97 4.01 12.00
CA ASN A 98 14.22 2.67 11.49
C ASN A 98 13.00 2.07 10.75
N TYR A 99 11.99 2.89 10.45
CA TYR A 99 10.85 2.57 9.60
C TYR A 99 10.77 3.49 8.37
N GLY A 100 10.13 3.05 7.29
CA GLY A 100 9.86 3.88 6.11
C GLY A 100 10.95 3.93 5.05
N LEU A 101 12.10 3.26 5.25
CA LEU A 101 13.14 3.13 4.22
C LEU A 101 12.57 2.45 2.97
N ASP A 102 11.70 1.46 3.14
CA ASP A 102 11.00 0.78 2.05
C ASP A 102 10.16 1.74 1.19
N GLU A 103 9.52 2.76 1.80
CA GLU A 103 8.83 3.80 1.03
C GLU A 103 9.81 4.70 0.26
N VAL A 104 10.97 5.03 0.83
CA VAL A 104 12.02 5.80 0.14
C VAL A 104 12.55 5.02 -1.07
N LEU A 105 12.87 3.75 -0.87
CA LEU A 105 13.35 2.86 -1.93
C LEU A 105 12.28 2.71 -3.03
N ARG A 106 11.03 2.42 -2.65
CA ARG A 106 9.91 2.27 -3.58
C ARG A 106 9.69 3.52 -4.41
N ASP A 107 9.53 4.68 -3.76
CA ASP A 107 9.12 5.90 -4.45
C ASP A 107 10.23 6.42 -5.39
N THR A 108 11.49 6.32 -4.97
CA THR A 108 12.63 6.65 -5.83
C THR A 108 12.70 5.71 -7.03
N SER A 109 12.50 4.40 -6.82
CA SER A 109 12.51 3.40 -7.89
C SER A 109 11.38 3.61 -8.90
N LEU A 110 10.18 3.96 -8.41
CA LEU A 110 9.02 4.26 -9.24
C LEU A 110 9.23 5.53 -10.07
N VAL A 111 9.84 6.58 -9.50
CA VAL A 111 10.18 7.81 -10.24
C VAL A 111 11.25 7.55 -11.32
N LEU A 112 12.25 6.71 -11.03
CA LEU A 112 13.24 6.30 -12.04
C LEU A 112 12.60 5.51 -13.19
N LEU A 113 11.71 4.55 -12.89
CA LEU A 113 10.99 3.80 -13.92
C LEU A 113 9.97 4.66 -14.67
N PHE A 114 9.38 5.67 -14.02
CA PHE A 114 8.57 6.70 -14.66
C PHE A 114 9.39 7.51 -15.67
N PHE A 115 10.59 7.97 -15.30
CA PHE A 115 11.48 8.66 -16.23
C PHE A 115 11.94 7.77 -17.38
N TRP A 116 12.19 6.49 -17.11
CA TRP A 116 12.48 5.51 -18.15
C TRP A 116 11.29 5.36 -19.13
N ALA A 117 10.08 5.16 -18.63
CA ALA A 117 8.87 5.02 -19.44
C ALA A 117 8.58 6.30 -20.26
N ALA A 118 8.78 7.48 -19.68
CA ALA A 118 8.62 8.78 -20.36
C ALA A 118 9.58 8.98 -21.55
N ARG A 119 10.67 8.22 -21.62
CA ARG A 119 11.67 8.30 -22.70
C ARG A 119 11.45 7.31 -23.82
N LEU A 120 10.53 6.36 -23.65
CA LEU A 120 10.25 5.37 -24.67
C LEU A 120 9.68 6.04 -25.92
N PRO A 121 10.10 5.62 -27.12
CA PRO A 121 9.59 6.16 -28.37
C PRO A 121 8.09 5.83 -28.52
N GLU A 122 7.34 6.77 -29.08
CA GLU A 122 5.90 6.62 -29.32
C GLU A 122 5.63 5.73 -30.53
N ASP A 123 6.47 5.87 -31.55
CA ASP A 123 6.39 5.17 -32.83
C ASP A 123 7.75 4.53 -33.13
N GLY A 124 7.74 3.25 -33.48
CA GLY A 124 8.87 2.57 -34.08
C GLY A 124 8.38 1.75 -35.25
N GLU A 125 9.16 1.66 -36.32
CA GLU A 125 8.86 0.85 -37.53
C GLU A 125 8.72 -0.66 -37.26
N GLN A 126 8.87 -1.11 -36.02
CA GLN A 126 8.80 -2.52 -35.61
C GLN A 126 7.40 -2.93 -35.14
N SER A 127 7.08 -4.22 -35.27
CA SER A 127 5.73 -4.79 -35.16
C SER A 127 4.96 -4.59 -33.84
N MET A 128 5.62 -4.25 -32.72
CA MET A 128 4.95 -3.90 -31.45
C MET A 128 5.77 -2.93 -30.58
N THR A 129 5.12 -1.87 -30.10
CA THR A 129 5.68 -0.88 -29.17
C THR A 129 5.76 -1.42 -27.74
N PHE A 130 6.35 -0.68 -26.80
CA PHE A 130 6.34 -1.09 -25.38
C PHE A 130 4.93 -1.03 -24.78
N HIS A 131 4.15 0.01 -25.09
CA HIS A 131 2.80 0.15 -24.54
C HIS A 131 1.88 -0.99 -25.00
N ASP A 132 2.06 -1.49 -26.24
CA ASP A 132 1.36 -2.69 -26.71
C ASP A 132 1.70 -3.89 -25.82
N ARG A 133 2.99 -4.23 -25.66
CA ARG A 133 3.42 -5.36 -24.82
C ARG A 133 2.91 -5.23 -23.39
N PHE A 134 3.02 -4.03 -22.81
CA PHE A 134 2.53 -3.74 -21.46
C PHE A 134 1.02 -3.97 -21.36
N PHE A 135 0.23 -3.50 -22.33
CA PHE A 135 -1.22 -3.73 -22.37
C PHE A 135 -1.57 -5.21 -22.53
N TYR A 136 -0.96 -5.92 -23.49
CA TYR A 136 -1.18 -7.36 -23.66
C TYR A 136 -0.86 -8.15 -22.41
N LEU A 137 0.26 -7.85 -21.76
CA LEU A 137 0.65 -8.50 -20.52
C LEU A 137 -0.36 -8.22 -19.40
N LEU A 138 -0.80 -6.96 -19.25
CA LEU A 138 -1.78 -6.58 -18.25
C LEU A 138 -3.12 -7.32 -18.45
N LEU A 139 -3.57 -7.50 -19.71
CA LEU A 139 -4.75 -8.28 -20.04
C LEU A 139 -4.61 -9.74 -19.57
N VAL A 140 -3.51 -10.39 -19.93
CA VAL A 140 -3.25 -11.81 -19.61
C VAL A 140 -3.14 -12.01 -18.10
N ILE A 141 -2.36 -11.17 -17.42
CA ILE A 141 -2.19 -11.25 -15.97
C ILE A 141 -3.52 -10.99 -15.26
N ALA A 142 -4.29 -9.98 -15.68
CA ALA A 142 -5.57 -9.66 -15.02
C ALA A 142 -6.57 -10.83 -15.13
N ILE A 143 -6.66 -11.48 -16.30
CA ILE A 143 -7.50 -12.68 -16.47
C ILE A 143 -7.01 -13.81 -15.57
N GLY A 144 -5.70 -14.11 -15.58
CA GLY A 144 -5.12 -15.15 -14.73
C GLY A 144 -5.33 -14.89 -13.23
N ALA A 145 -5.20 -13.63 -12.82
CA ALA A 145 -5.43 -13.18 -11.45
C ALA A 145 -6.91 -13.30 -11.03
N CYS A 146 -7.85 -13.02 -11.94
CA CYS A 146 -9.28 -13.29 -11.72
C CYS A 146 -9.56 -14.79 -11.51
N VAL A 147 -8.98 -15.65 -12.36
CA VAL A 147 -9.17 -17.11 -12.26
C VAL A 147 -8.58 -17.65 -10.95
N LEU A 148 -7.36 -17.24 -10.59
CA LEU A 148 -6.75 -17.57 -9.29
C LEU A 148 -7.63 -17.10 -8.13
N GLY A 149 -8.17 -15.89 -8.24
CA GLY A 149 -9.06 -15.35 -7.22
C GLY A 149 -10.35 -16.14 -7.04
N PHE A 150 -10.88 -16.83 -8.06
CA PHE A 150 -12.04 -17.72 -7.86
C PHE A 150 -11.68 -18.89 -6.97
N ALA A 151 -10.52 -19.52 -7.21
CA ALA A 151 -10.06 -20.61 -6.35
C ALA A 151 -9.96 -20.13 -4.90
N VAL A 152 -9.30 -18.99 -4.66
CA VAL A 152 -9.18 -18.42 -3.31
C VAL A 152 -10.56 -18.08 -2.72
N TYR A 153 -11.40 -17.35 -3.46
CA TYR A 153 -12.68 -16.88 -2.94
C TYR A 153 -13.70 -18.01 -2.71
N ILE A 154 -13.67 -19.09 -3.48
CA ILE A 154 -14.60 -20.21 -3.30
C ILE A 154 -14.10 -21.16 -2.20
N LEU A 155 -12.80 -21.44 -2.18
CA LEU A 155 -12.22 -22.54 -1.40
C LEU A 155 -11.61 -22.11 -0.07
N GLN A 156 -11.53 -20.82 0.21
CA GLN A 156 -10.99 -20.30 1.46
C GLN A 156 -12.06 -19.52 2.26
N PRO A 157 -11.95 -19.47 3.60
CA PRO A 157 -12.87 -18.75 4.50
C PRO A 157 -12.66 -17.22 4.45
N VAL A 158 -12.59 -16.65 3.24
CA VAL A 158 -12.38 -15.21 2.99
C VAL A 158 -13.71 -14.55 2.63
N ASN A 159 -14.04 -13.40 3.21
CA ASN A 159 -15.37 -12.79 3.02
C ASN A 159 -15.53 -12.08 1.66
N ARG A 160 -14.42 -11.69 1.03
CA ARG A 160 -14.41 -10.85 -0.17
C ARG A 160 -13.40 -11.38 -1.16
N PHE A 161 -13.67 -11.17 -2.45
CA PHE A 161 -12.76 -11.57 -3.51
C PHE A 161 -11.52 -10.68 -3.55
N VAL A 162 -10.33 -11.28 -3.66
CA VAL A 162 -9.04 -10.58 -3.57
C VAL A 162 -8.06 -10.87 -4.71
N GLY A 163 -8.38 -11.78 -5.64
CA GLY A 163 -7.37 -12.21 -6.61
C GLY A 163 -6.09 -12.72 -5.91
N PRO A 164 -4.88 -12.36 -6.40
CA PRO A 164 -3.59 -12.65 -5.76
C PRO A 164 -3.20 -11.70 -4.60
N PHE A 165 -4.09 -10.79 -4.18
CA PHE A 165 -3.79 -9.79 -3.14
C PHE A 165 -4.09 -10.34 -1.74
N PHE A 166 -3.31 -11.32 -1.32
CA PHE A 166 -3.39 -11.90 0.03
C PHE A 166 -2.04 -12.48 0.50
N ASP A 167 -1.91 -12.71 1.80
CA ASP A 167 -0.85 -13.53 2.40
C ASP A 167 -1.49 -14.69 3.18
N HIS A 168 -1.37 -15.91 2.65
CA HIS A 168 -2.01 -17.10 3.21
C HIS A 168 -1.58 -17.43 4.65
N ARG A 169 -0.46 -16.87 5.11
CA ARG A 169 0.08 -17.08 6.47
C ARG A 169 -0.74 -16.38 7.55
N PHE A 170 -1.52 -15.36 7.19
CA PHE A 170 -2.30 -14.57 8.14
C PHE A 170 -3.77 -14.50 7.71
N HIS A 171 -4.67 -14.89 8.59
CA HIS A 171 -6.11 -14.90 8.30
C HIS A 171 -6.71 -13.51 8.04
N THR A 172 -6.00 -12.44 8.42
CA THR A 172 -6.41 -11.04 8.23
C THR A 172 -5.83 -10.39 6.97
N ASP A 173 -4.83 -11.00 6.33
CA ASP A 173 -4.08 -10.37 5.24
C ASP A 173 -4.69 -10.69 3.87
N TYR A 174 -5.92 -10.22 3.67
CA TYR A 174 -6.66 -10.30 2.42
C TYR A 174 -7.08 -8.88 2.01
N TRP A 175 -6.66 -8.41 0.83
CA TRP A 175 -6.79 -6.99 0.44
C TRP A 175 -7.74 -6.77 -0.76
N PRO A 176 -9.06 -6.88 -0.56
CA PRO A 176 -10.05 -6.75 -1.63
C PRO A 176 -10.10 -5.35 -2.26
N ASN A 177 -9.80 -4.30 -1.49
CA ASN A 177 -9.75 -2.94 -2.02
C ASN A 177 -8.53 -2.71 -2.94
N ALA A 178 -7.38 -3.28 -2.59
CA ALA A 178 -6.20 -3.25 -3.43
C ALA A 178 -6.46 -4.00 -4.75
N TRP A 179 -7.07 -5.19 -4.66
CA TRP A 179 -7.53 -5.93 -5.84
C TRP A 179 -8.47 -5.11 -6.73
N ALA A 180 -9.52 -4.52 -6.14
CA ALA A 180 -10.48 -3.72 -6.88
C ALA A 180 -9.81 -2.54 -7.59
N GLN A 181 -8.83 -1.91 -6.93
CA GLN A 181 -8.06 -0.81 -7.51
C GLN A 181 -7.16 -1.24 -8.67
N PHE A 182 -6.56 -2.43 -8.60
CA PHE A 182 -5.86 -3.00 -9.74
C PHE A 182 -6.80 -3.16 -10.95
N LEU A 183 -8.04 -3.62 -10.72
CA LEU A 183 -9.04 -3.71 -11.79
C LEU A 183 -9.49 -2.35 -12.33
N LEU A 184 -9.59 -1.30 -11.49
CA LEU A 184 -9.82 0.08 -11.94
C LEU A 184 -8.71 0.57 -12.88
N LEU A 185 -7.46 0.14 -12.64
CA LEU A 185 -6.33 0.43 -13.50
C LEU A 185 -6.37 -0.41 -14.79
N ALA A 186 -6.80 -1.67 -14.74
CA ALA A 186 -6.68 -2.61 -15.85
C ALA A 186 -7.85 -2.58 -16.85
N TRP A 187 -9.10 -2.39 -16.40
CA TRP A 187 -10.28 -2.47 -17.27
C TRP A 187 -10.25 -1.53 -18.50
N PRO A 188 -9.68 -0.30 -18.44
CA PRO A 188 -9.63 0.56 -19.63
C PRO A 188 -8.78 -0.07 -20.74
N VAL A 189 -7.78 -0.89 -20.41
CA VAL A 189 -6.97 -1.62 -21.39
C VAL A 189 -7.78 -2.70 -22.10
N PHE A 190 -8.68 -3.38 -21.38
CA PHE A 190 -9.66 -4.30 -22.00
C PHE A 190 -10.57 -3.55 -22.97
N TYR A 191 -11.05 -2.36 -22.56
CA TYR A 191 -11.86 -1.51 -23.44
C TYR A 191 -11.10 -1.10 -24.70
N TRP A 192 -9.82 -0.71 -24.60
CA TRP A 192 -8.97 -0.43 -25.75
C TRP A 192 -8.88 -1.63 -26.70
N PHE A 193 -8.69 -2.83 -26.13
CA PHE A 193 -8.53 -4.05 -26.90
C PHE A 193 -9.79 -4.44 -27.67
N LEU A 194 -11.00 -4.07 -27.21
CA LEU A 194 -12.24 -4.30 -27.98
C LEU A 194 -12.14 -3.79 -29.42
N PHE A 195 -11.49 -2.65 -29.63
CA PHE A 195 -11.44 -1.97 -30.93
C PHE A 195 -10.26 -2.39 -31.81
N GLN A 196 -9.40 -3.29 -31.32
CA GLN A 196 -8.25 -3.81 -32.06
C GLN A 196 -8.59 -5.04 -32.92
N THR A 197 -9.86 -5.27 -33.23
CA THR A 197 -10.31 -6.39 -34.08
C THR A 197 -11.47 -5.98 -34.95
N LYS A 198 -11.50 -6.49 -36.19
CA LYS A 198 -12.65 -6.42 -37.09
C LYS A 198 -13.47 -7.72 -37.09
N ASN A 199 -12.92 -8.80 -36.52
CA ASN A 199 -13.59 -10.09 -36.45
C ASN A 199 -14.67 -10.07 -35.35
N HIS A 200 -15.93 -10.32 -35.74
CA HIS A 200 -17.08 -10.29 -34.84
C HIS A 200 -16.98 -11.31 -33.69
N ARG A 201 -16.49 -12.53 -33.95
CA ARG A 201 -16.31 -13.56 -32.90
C ARG A 201 -15.27 -13.12 -31.88
N ALA A 202 -14.15 -12.57 -32.35
CA ALA A 202 -13.11 -12.04 -31.48
C ALA A 202 -13.59 -10.80 -30.70
N TYR A 203 -14.42 -9.96 -31.31
CA TYR A 203 -15.04 -8.81 -30.64
C TYR A 203 -15.97 -9.26 -29.49
N LEU A 204 -16.85 -10.24 -29.75
CA LEU A 204 -17.73 -10.80 -28.74
C LEU A 204 -16.93 -11.42 -27.58
N LEU A 205 -15.91 -12.24 -27.87
CA LEU A 205 -15.05 -12.81 -26.85
C LEU A 205 -14.41 -11.73 -25.96
N ARG A 206 -13.93 -10.63 -26.55
CA ARG A 206 -13.35 -9.52 -25.78
C ARG A 206 -14.38 -8.79 -24.91
N LEU A 207 -15.64 -8.69 -25.35
CA LEU A 207 -16.74 -8.18 -24.50
C LEU A 207 -17.01 -9.11 -23.32
N LEU A 208 -17.03 -10.42 -23.54
CA LEU A 208 -17.18 -11.41 -22.48
C LEU A 208 -16.04 -11.31 -21.46
N LEU A 209 -14.79 -11.17 -21.93
CA LEU A 209 -13.63 -11.00 -21.05
C LEU A 209 -13.69 -9.70 -20.23
N LEU A 210 -14.11 -8.58 -20.83
CA LEU A 210 -14.30 -7.33 -20.07
C LEU A 210 -15.43 -7.45 -19.04
N GLY A 211 -16.57 -8.04 -19.41
CA GLY A 211 -17.65 -8.32 -18.47
C GLY A 211 -17.23 -9.24 -17.32
N PHE A 212 -16.43 -10.27 -17.62
CA PHE A 212 -15.83 -11.15 -16.61
C PHE A 212 -14.96 -10.38 -15.62
N VAL A 213 -14.07 -9.51 -16.11
CA VAL A 213 -13.21 -8.66 -15.27
C VAL A 213 -14.02 -7.69 -14.40
N VAL A 214 -15.05 -7.05 -14.96
CA VAL A 214 -15.95 -6.17 -14.20
C VAL A 214 -16.76 -6.95 -13.16
N GLY A 215 -17.18 -8.18 -13.47
CA GLY A 215 -17.77 -9.11 -12.50
C GLY A 215 -16.84 -9.39 -11.31
N CYS A 216 -15.54 -9.61 -11.56
CA CYS A 216 -14.53 -9.78 -10.52
C CYS A 216 -14.28 -8.51 -9.70
N LEU A 217 -14.52 -7.32 -10.28
CA LEU A 217 -14.52 -6.07 -9.52
C LEU A 217 -15.71 -6.01 -8.56
N PHE A 218 -16.91 -6.44 -8.98
CA PHE A 218 -18.09 -6.49 -8.10
C PHE A 218 -17.94 -7.51 -6.97
N LEU A 219 -17.32 -8.66 -7.24
CA LEU A 219 -17.01 -9.67 -6.22
C LEU A 219 -16.05 -9.16 -5.13
N SER A 220 -15.34 -8.05 -5.36
CA SER A 220 -14.52 -7.42 -4.33
C SER A 220 -15.35 -6.76 -3.23
N TYR A 221 -16.64 -6.49 -3.47
CA TYR A 221 -17.53 -5.71 -2.60
C TYR A 221 -16.97 -4.32 -2.21
N SER A 222 -16.02 -3.77 -2.97
CA SER A 222 -15.44 -2.45 -2.69
C SER A 222 -16.32 -1.32 -3.22
N ARG A 223 -17.06 -0.67 -2.31
CA ARG A 223 -17.94 0.48 -2.64
C ARG A 223 -17.19 1.64 -3.26
N GLY A 224 -16.00 1.95 -2.71
CA GLY A 224 -15.13 2.99 -3.23
C GLY A 224 -14.69 2.70 -4.66
N ALA A 225 -14.39 1.44 -4.97
CA ALA A 225 -14.02 1.06 -6.32
C ALA A 225 -15.19 1.12 -7.30
N VAL A 226 -16.40 0.68 -6.89
CA VAL A 226 -17.59 0.79 -7.75
C VAL A 226 -17.89 2.26 -8.09
N LEU A 227 -17.79 3.17 -7.11
CA LEU A 227 -17.96 4.60 -7.36
C LEU A 227 -16.91 5.16 -8.32
N ALA A 228 -15.64 4.80 -8.13
CA ALA A 228 -14.56 5.20 -9.02
C ALA A 228 -14.75 4.64 -10.45
N PHE A 229 -15.19 3.38 -10.58
CA PHE A 229 -15.49 2.75 -11.86
C PHE A 229 -16.59 3.49 -12.62
N VAL A 230 -17.71 3.81 -11.95
CA VAL A 230 -18.79 4.62 -12.55
C VAL A 230 -18.26 5.98 -13.01
N GLY A 231 -17.45 6.65 -12.17
CA GLY A 231 -16.79 7.89 -12.55
C GLY A 231 -15.89 7.75 -13.78
N GLN A 232 -15.10 6.69 -13.88
CA GLN A 232 -14.25 6.42 -15.05
C GLN A 232 -15.07 6.20 -16.32
N VAL A 233 -16.18 5.46 -16.25
CA VAL A 233 -17.09 5.24 -17.39
C VAL A 233 -17.70 6.56 -17.86
N ILE A 234 -18.16 7.42 -16.94
CA ILE A 234 -18.70 8.75 -17.26
C ILE A 234 -17.63 9.62 -17.92
N ILE A 235 -16.42 9.69 -17.36
CA ILE A 235 -15.33 10.50 -17.92
C ILE A 235 -14.91 9.97 -19.29
N LEU A 236 -14.80 8.66 -19.47
CA LEU A 236 -14.49 8.04 -20.77
C LEU A 236 -15.55 8.42 -21.81
N PHE A 237 -16.83 8.35 -21.44
CA PHE A 237 -17.93 8.76 -22.29
C PHE A 237 -17.87 10.24 -22.68
N LEU A 238 -17.63 11.14 -21.71
CA LEU A 238 -17.52 12.57 -21.97
C LEU A 238 -16.31 12.91 -22.86
N LEU A 239 -15.14 12.31 -22.59
CA LEU A 239 -13.93 12.54 -23.37
C LEU A 239 -14.07 12.06 -24.81
N THR A 240 -14.65 10.88 -25.02
CA THR A 240 -14.85 10.33 -26.37
C THR A 240 -15.82 11.19 -27.19
N ARG A 241 -16.92 11.66 -26.59
CA ARG A 241 -17.87 12.61 -27.20
C ARG A 241 -17.25 13.94 -27.56
N PHE A 242 -16.52 14.53 -26.63
CA PHE A 242 -15.91 15.84 -26.78
C PHE A 242 -14.84 15.85 -27.88
N VAL A 243 -14.06 14.77 -27.99
CA VAL A 243 -13.04 14.60 -29.04
C VAL A 243 -13.67 14.34 -30.42
N SER A 244 -14.84 13.72 -30.50
CA SER A 244 -15.45 13.30 -31.78
C SER A 244 -16.45 14.30 -32.38
N GLY A 245 -16.90 15.31 -31.61
CA GLY A 245 -17.96 16.24 -31.99
C GLY A 245 -17.63 17.31 -33.05
N THR A 246 -16.65 17.12 -33.94
CA THR A 246 -16.48 17.96 -35.15
C THR A 246 -15.99 17.08 -36.28
N SER A 247 -16.92 16.57 -37.07
CA SER A 247 -16.65 16.13 -38.43
C SER A 247 -16.21 17.38 -39.22
N SER A 248 -14.91 17.65 -39.27
CA SER A 248 -14.34 18.61 -40.22
C SER A 248 -14.55 18.03 -41.61
N LYS A 249 -15.15 18.82 -42.51
CA LYS A 249 -15.43 18.44 -43.91
C LYS A 249 -14.17 18.08 -44.72
N ASN A 250 -12.96 18.26 -44.17
CA ASN A 250 -11.71 17.78 -44.76
C ASN A 250 -10.84 17.13 -43.66
N PRO A 251 -10.62 15.80 -43.66
CA PRO A 251 -9.62 15.19 -42.79
C PRO A 251 -8.22 15.53 -43.30
N PRO A 252 -7.25 15.90 -42.44
CA PRO A 252 -5.86 16.03 -42.85
C PRO A 252 -5.36 14.66 -43.33
N ALA A 253 -4.67 14.65 -44.46
CA ALA A 253 -4.17 13.48 -45.18
C ALA A 253 -2.98 12.80 -44.47
N ILE A 254 -3.13 12.42 -43.21
CA ILE A 254 -2.18 11.54 -42.51
C ILE A 254 -2.90 10.22 -42.21
N SER A 255 -2.45 9.20 -42.93
CA SER A 255 -2.90 7.83 -43.04
C SER A 255 -2.80 6.97 -41.77
N SER A 256 -3.22 7.46 -40.60
CA SER A 256 -3.41 6.60 -39.42
C SER A 256 -4.89 6.29 -39.21
N GLY A 257 -5.36 5.23 -39.86
CA GLY A 257 -6.72 4.70 -39.72
C GLY A 257 -6.97 4.08 -38.33
N ASN A 258 -7.11 4.91 -37.30
CA ASN A 258 -7.32 4.44 -35.94
C ASN A 258 -8.82 4.12 -35.67
N PRO A 259 -9.19 2.84 -35.44
CA PRO A 259 -10.60 2.42 -35.34
C PRO A 259 -11.35 3.04 -34.16
N LEU A 260 -10.65 3.40 -33.09
CA LEU A 260 -11.26 3.97 -31.89
C LEU A 260 -11.81 5.39 -32.13
N LEU A 261 -11.16 6.21 -32.97
CA LEU A 261 -11.64 7.54 -33.37
C LEU A 261 -12.71 7.46 -34.47
N ARG A 262 -12.59 6.53 -35.43
CA ARG A 262 -13.61 6.29 -36.47
C ARG A 262 -14.93 5.78 -35.89
N PHE A 263 -14.89 4.89 -34.90
CA PHE A 263 -16.08 4.36 -34.23
C PHE A 263 -16.88 5.43 -33.48
N VAL A 264 -16.21 6.45 -32.93
CA VAL A 264 -16.87 7.50 -32.16
C VAL A 264 -17.33 8.66 -33.06
N GLY A 265 -16.70 8.87 -34.22
CA GLY A 265 -17.20 9.77 -35.27
C GLY A 265 -18.52 9.28 -35.91
N ASP A 266 -18.68 7.96 -36.05
CA ASP A 266 -19.84 7.28 -36.64
C ASP A 266 -20.73 6.64 -35.56
N LEU A 267 -21.04 7.43 -34.53
CA LEU A 267 -21.60 7.02 -33.24
C LEU A 267 -22.96 6.30 -33.35
N GLN A 268 -22.94 4.99 -33.61
CA GLN A 268 -24.12 4.14 -33.53
C GLN A 268 -24.37 3.79 -32.06
N TRP A 269 -25.13 4.63 -31.34
CA TRP A 269 -25.59 4.41 -29.96
C TRP A 269 -26.01 2.98 -29.64
N ARG A 270 -26.62 2.32 -30.63
CA ARG A 270 -27.04 0.92 -30.57
C ARG A 270 -25.88 -0.04 -30.28
N LYS A 271 -24.69 0.17 -30.87
CA LYS A 271 -23.51 -0.68 -30.65
C LYS A 271 -22.91 -0.50 -29.26
N ILE A 272 -22.82 0.74 -28.78
CA ILE A 272 -22.34 1.04 -27.42
C ILE A 272 -23.32 0.48 -26.39
N PHE A 273 -24.62 0.73 -26.58
CA PHE A 273 -25.66 0.21 -25.71
C PHE A 273 -25.65 -1.32 -25.65
N PHE A 274 -25.53 -1.98 -26.81
CA PHE A 274 -25.43 -3.44 -26.89
C PHE A 274 -24.17 -3.98 -26.22
N ALA A 275 -23.00 -3.37 -26.46
CA ALA A 275 -21.75 -3.75 -25.82
C ALA A 275 -21.82 -3.59 -24.29
N SER A 276 -22.33 -2.45 -23.80
CA SER A 276 -22.53 -2.20 -22.37
C SER A 276 -23.52 -3.19 -21.76
N GLY A 277 -24.60 -3.54 -22.48
CA GLY A 277 -25.56 -4.56 -22.08
C GLY A 277 -24.91 -5.93 -21.90
N ILE A 278 -24.10 -6.39 -22.88
CA ILE A 278 -23.35 -7.65 -22.77
C ILE A 278 -22.38 -7.61 -21.58
N ILE A 279 -21.59 -6.54 -21.44
CA ILE A 279 -20.64 -6.40 -20.33
C ILE A 279 -21.37 -6.50 -18.99
N LEU A 280 -22.49 -5.79 -18.84
CA LEU A 280 -23.29 -5.82 -17.61
C LEU A 280 -23.86 -7.21 -17.34
N ILE A 281 -24.49 -7.85 -18.33
CA ILE A 281 -25.04 -9.20 -18.19
C ILE A 281 -23.95 -10.18 -17.76
N VAL A 282 -22.81 -10.20 -18.44
CA VAL A 282 -21.70 -11.10 -18.11
C VAL A 282 -21.13 -10.80 -16.73
N SER A 283 -21.04 -9.52 -16.34
CA SER A 283 -20.59 -9.12 -15.00
C SER A 283 -21.53 -9.67 -13.91
N LEU A 284 -22.84 -9.54 -14.11
CA LEU A 284 -23.87 -10.03 -13.18
C LEU A 284 -23.92 -11.56 -13.15
N CYS A 285 -23.80 -12.23 -14.31
CA CYS A 285 -23.70 -13.68 -14.38
C CYS A 285 -22.45 -14.19 -13.67
N THR A 286 -21.30 -13.53 -13.84
CA THR A 286 -20.05 -13.88 -13.15
C THR A 286 -20.22 -13.72 -11.64
N PHE A 287 -20.73 -12.57 -11.18
CA PHE A 287 -21.00 -12.30 -9.78
C PHE A 287 -21.95 -13.33 -9.15
N GLY A 288 -23.08 -13.60 -9.83
CA GLY A 288 -24.08 -14.56 -9.37
C GLY A 288 -23.54 -15.98 -9.33
N PHE A 289 -22.94 -16.46 -10.42
CA PHE A 289 -22.40 -17.81 -10.52
C PHE A 289 -21.35 -18.10 -9.45
N VAL A 290 -20.35 -17.22 -9.30
CA VAL A 290 -19.26 -17.42 -8.35
C VAL A 290 -19.78 -17.41 -6.91
N ASN A 291 -20.71 -16.53 -6.58
CA ASN A 291 -21.36 -16.50 -5.26
C ASN A 291 -22.21 -17.75 -5.02
N SER A 292 -22.94 -18.24 -6.03
CA SER A 292 -23.71 -19.50 -5.91
C SER A 292 -22.82 -20.71 -5.67
N VAL A 293 -21.64 -20.77 -6.29
CA VAL A 293 -20.66 -21.82 -6.01
C VAL A 293 -20.06 -21.64 -4.62
N ARG A 294 -19.66 -20.42 -4.24
CA ARG A 294 -19.13 -20.11 -2.92
C ARG A 294 -20.09 -20.52 -1.80
N GLN A 295 -21.40 -20.27 -1.96
CA GLN A 295 -22.42 -20.57 -0.95
C GLN A 295 -22.45 -22.05 -0.55
N GLN A 296 -21.93 -22.95 -1.39
CA GLN A 296 -21.80 -24.38 -1.08
C GLN A 296 -20.69 -24.67 -0.05
N PHE A 297 -19.72 -23.77 0.10
CA PHE A 297 -18.55 -23.93 0.98
C PHE A 297 -18.57 -22.95 2.15
N TYR A 298 -18.89 -21.68 1.88
CA TYR A 298 -18.83 -20.58 2.86
C TYR A 298 -19.96 -19.56 2.67
N PRO A 299 -20.36 -18.84 3.73
CA PRO A 299 -21.34 -17.75 3.61
C PRO A 299 -20.91 -16.67 2.61
N VAL A 300 -21.89 -16.15 1.88
CA VAL A 300 -21.73 -15.05 0.93
C VAL A 300 -22.09 -13.73 1.61
N ALA A 301 -21.28 -12.70 1.39
CA ALA A 301 -21.54 -11.37 1.93
C ALA A 301 -22.84 -10.77 1.34
N SER A 302 -23.69 -10.23 2.22
CA SER A 302 -24.94 -9.58 1.83
C SER A 302 -24.68 -8.28 1.07
N VAL A 303 -25.20 -8.20 -0.16
CA VAL A 303 -25.14 -6.98 -0.97
C VAL A 303 -25.96 -5.88 -0.32
N THR A 304 -27.14 -6.20 0.21
CA THR A 304 -28.03 -5.26 0.89
C THR A 304 -27.32 -4.61 2.07
N GLU A 305 -26.73 -5.40 2.97
CA GLU A 305 -26.02 -4.89 4.14
C GLU A 305 -24.83 -4.00 3.78
N LYS A 306 -24.14 -4.29 2.67
CA LYS A 306 -23.07 -3.42 2.18
C LYS A 306 -23.58 -2.10 1.65
N VAL A 307 -24.69 -2.11 0.92
CA VAL A 307 -25.31 -0.87 0.39
C VAL A 307 -25.93 -0.04 1.51
N THR A 308 -26.55 -0.67 2.52
CA THR A 308 -27.19 0.00 3.66
C THR A 308 -26.23 0.34 4.81
N PHE A 309 -24.94 0.04 4.68
CA PHE A 309 -23.92 0.26 5.72
C PHE A 309 -24.15 -0.51 7.03
N THR A 310 -24.94 -1.58 7.00
CA THR A 310 -25.29 -2.40 8.18
C THR A 310 -24.43 -3.65 8.34
N SER A 311 -23.51 -3.94 7.41
CA SER A 311 -22.53 -5.03 7.57
C SER A 311 -21.58 -4.76 8.75
N ASP A 312 -20.93 -5.79 9.30
CA ASP A 312 -19.93 -5.68 10.39
C ASP A 312 -18.82 -4.63 10.14
N GLU A 313 -18.44 -4.41 8.88
CA GLU A 313 -17.43 -3.39 8.48
C GLU A 313 -18.03 -1.97 8.25
N GLY A 314 -19.36 -1.82 8.31
CA GLY A 314 -20.14 -0.78 7.61
C GLY A 314 -20.20 0.58 8.31
N GLY A 315 -20.42 0.59 9.62
CA GLY A 315 -20.56 1.80 10.43
C GLY A 315 -19.23 2.37 10.94
N SER A 316 -18.26 1.51 11.25
CA SER A 316 -16.93 1.92 11.73
C SER A 316 -16.08 2.55 10.62
N SER A 317 -16.12 2.01 9.40
CA SER A 317 -15.16 2.36 8.36
C SER A 317 -15.30 3.78 7.77
N VAL A 318 -16.48 4.40 7.79
CA VAL A 318 -16.66 5.80 7.31
C VAL A 318 -16.33 6.80 8.41
N SER A 319 -16.78 6.53 9.64
CA SER A 319 -16.50 7.38 10.80
C SER A 319 -15.01 7.38 11.17
N GLU A 320 -14.36 6.22 11.12
CA GLU A 320 -12.91 6.07 11.30
C GLU A 320 -12.11 6.83 10.25
N ARG A 321 -12.49 6.75 8.95
CA ARG A 321 -11.79 7.52 7.90
C ARG A 321 -11.89 9.02 8.13
N SER A 322 -13.05 9.53 8.50
CA SER A 322 -13.22 10.95 8.84
C SER A 322 -12.29 11.36 9.99
N GLN A 323 -12.21 10.51 11.02
CA GLN A 323 -11.29 10.70 12.14
C GLN A 323 -9.81 10.69 11.68
N PHE A 324 -9.41 9.71 10.86
CA PHE A 324 -8.04 9.63 10.33
C PHE A 324 -7.68 10.84 9.47
N PHE A 325 -8.61 11.37 8.69
CA PHE A 325 -8.38 12.56 7.88
C PHE A 325 -8.15 13.78 8.79
N ALA A 326 -9.01 13.98 9.80
CA ALA A 326 -8.85 15.06 10.76
C ALA A 326 -7.53 14.97 11.54
N GLN A 327 -7.14 13.74 11.93
CA GLN A 327 -5.88 13.44 12.59
C GLN A 327 -4.67 13.73 11.68
N ALA A 328 -4.71 13.33 10.41
CA ALA A 328 -3.66 13.63 9.45
C ALA A 328 -3.47 15.13 9.23
N ILE A 329 -4.56 15.90 9.19
CA ILE A 329 -4.50 17.36 9.11
C ILE A 329 -3.82 17.94 10.36
N ARG A 330 -4.20 17.48 11.56
CA ARG A 330 -3.56 17.93 12.81
C ARG A 330 -2.07 17.61 12.87
N LEU A 331 -1.68 16.40 12.44
CA LEU A 331 -0.26 16.01 12.35
C LEU A 331 0.49 16.87 11.34
N THR A 332 -0.11 17.13 10.18
CA THR A 332 0.45 18.02 9.15
C THR A 332 0.71 19.40 9.73
N LEU A 333 -0.24 19.97 10.48
CA LEU A 333 -0.09 21.28 11.11
C LEU A 333 0.96 21.29 12.23
N LYS A 334 1.19 20.15 12.90
CA LYS A 334 2.23 20.00 13.94
C LYS A 334 3.64 19.96 13.34
N LYS A 335 3.83 19.36 12.17
CA LYS A 335 5.14 19.29 11.45
C LYS A 335 4.99 19.57 9.95
N PRO A 336 4.72 20.82 9.53
CA PRO A 336 4.29 21.13 8.16
C PRO A 336 5.37 20.96 7.09
N LEU A 337 6.66 21.09 7.44
CA LEU A 337 7.74 21.05 6.46
C LEU A 337 8.18 19.64 6.11
N PHE A 338 8.51 18.81 7.11
CA PHE A 338 9.09 17.48 6.89
C PHE A 338 8.20 16.33 7.37
N GLY A 339 7.07 16.62 8.03
CA GLY A 339 6.22 15.61 8.63
C GLY A 339 6.92 14.83 9.75
N PHE A 340 6.41 13.64 10.03
CA PHE A 340 6.97 12.71 11.02
C PHE A 340 7.91 11.64 10.40
N GLY A 341 8.07 11.67 9.08
CA GLY A 341 8.83 10.71 8.27
C GLY A 341 7.93 9.70 7.54
N PRO A 342 8.39 9.08 6.43
CA PRO A 342 7.64 8.03 5.76
C PRO A 342 7.26 6.88 6.71
N TYR A 343 6.06 6.33 6.55
CA TYR A 343 5.51 5.23 7.38
C TYR A 343 5.29 5.56 8.87
N SER A 344 5.43 6.83 9.26
CA SER A 344 5.30 7.24 10.67
C SER A 344 3.86 7.28 11.18
N PHE A 345 2.86 7.39 10.30
CA PHE A 345 1.46 7.62 10.70
C PHE A 345 0.96 6.60 11.72
N ARG A 346 1.31 5.32 11.54
CA ARG A 346 0.95 4.23 12.44
C ARG A 346 1.40 4.41 13.89
N PHE A 347 2.48 5.18 14.12
CA PHE A 347 3.08 5.39 15.44
C PHE A 347 2.61 6.70 16.08
N VAL A 348 2.36 7.73 15.28
CA VAL A 348 2.01 9.07 15.79
C VAL A 348 0.50 9.28 15.91
N GLN A 349 -0.31 8.61 15.09
CA GLN A 349 -1.77 8.67 15.14
C GLN A 349 -2.39 8.16 16.45
N PRO A 350 -1.88 7.07 17.09
CA PRO A 350 -2.41 6.54 18.34
C PRO A 350 -2.67 7.58 19.44
N SER A 351 -1.73 8.52 19.62
CA SER A 351 -1.83 9.60 20.62
C SER A 351 -3.06 10.52 20.46
N MET A 352 -3.73 10.49 19.31
CA MET A 352 -4.91 11.32 19.01
C MET A 352 -6.21 10.52 18.92
N GLN A 353 -6.19 9.23 19.27
CA GLN A 353 -7.36 8.39 19.24
C GLN A 353 -8.40 8.80 20.29
N LYS A 354 -9.64 8.40 20.02
CA LYS A 354 -10.78 8.65 20.89
C LYS A 354 -11.59 7.39 21.19
N ASN A 355 -11.37 6.34 20.40
CA ASN A 355 -12.10 5.08 20.44
C ASN A 355 -11.09 3.93 20.44
N VAL A 356 -11.44 2.84 21.11
CA VAL A 356 -10.62 1.64 21.23
C VAL A 356 -10.32 1.05 19.85
N LEU A 357 -9.04 0.78 19.58
CA LEU A 357 -8.52 0.20 18.34
C LEU A 357 -8.88 0.92 17.03
N ALA A 358 -9.32 2.18 17.09
CA ALA A 358 -9.47 3.02 15.91
C ALA A 358 -8.08 3.48 15.40
N THR A 359 -7.26 2.52 14.97
CA THR A 359 -5.89 2.68 14.46
C THR A 359 -5.85 2.49 12.96
N SER A 360 -4.88 3.12 12.32
CA SER A 360 -4.55 2.81 10.93
C SER A 360 -3.07 3.05 10.68
N ASP A 361 -2.52 2.31 9.72
CA ASP A 361 -1.15 2.52 9.25
C ASP A 361 -1.02 3.76 8.37
N HIS A 362 -2.14 4.29 7.86
CA HIS A 362 -2.17 5.46 6.99
C HIS A 362 -3.54 6.16 7.02
N PRO A 363 -3.63 7.45 6.62
CA PRO A 363 -4.90 8.16 6.70
C PRO A 363 -5.90 7.79 5.60
N HIS A 364 -5.68 6.76 4.77
CA HIS A 364 -6.56 6.38 3.66
C HIS A 364 -6.83 7.49 2.62
N ASN A 365 -5.90 8.44 2.53
CA ASN A 365 -5.88 9.47 1.50
C ASN A 365 -4.42 9.78 1.15
N ILE A 366 -4.04 9.59 -0.11
CA ILE A 366 -2.64 9.72 -0.54
C ILE A 366 -2.04 11.10 -0.25
N PHE A 367 -2.82 12.17 -0.42
CA PHE A 367 -2.34 13.54 -0.21
C PHE A 367 -2.18 13.85 1.27
N LEU A 368 -3.14 13.44 2.10
CA LEU A 368 -3.02 13.58 3.56
C LEU A 368 -1.88 12.72 4.12
N LYS A 369 -1.64 11.53 3.55
CA LYS A 369 -0.48 10.70 3.92
C LYS A 369 0.82 11.44 3.64
N TYR A 370 1.01 11.93 2.41
CA TYR A 370 2.22 12.68 2.07
C TYR A 370 2.38 13.95 2.90
N ALA A 371 1.30 14.67 3.19
CA ALA A 371 1.35 15.87 4.02
C ALA A 371 1.73 15.58 5.49
N ALA A 372 1.10 14.57 6.11
CA ALA A 372 1.33 14.22 7.51
C ALA A 372 2.72 13.59 7.74
N GLU A 373 3.13 12.71 6.84
CA GLU A 373 4.38 11.97 6.98
C GLU A 373 5.58 12.70 6.39
N ARG A 374 5.42 13.40 5.26
CA ARG A 374 6.54 13.99 4.51
C ARG A 374 6.49 15.50 4.40
N GLY A 375 5.47 16.11 5.02
CA GLY A 375 5.23 17.54 4.99
C GLY A 375 4.46 18.01 3.76
N ILE A 376 3.90 19.21 3.88
CA ILE A 376 3.16 19.91 2.82
C ILE A 376 3.99 20.00 1.52
N PRO A 377 5.31 20.30 1.54
CA PRO A 377 6.10 20.37 0.31
C PRO A 377 6.09 19.08 -0.51
N ALA A 378 6.22 17.89 0.10
CA ALA A 378 6.14 16.63 -0.63
C ALA A 378 4.77 16.44 -1.31
N ALA A 379 3.68 16.71 -0.59
CA ALA A 379 2.33 16.65 -1.16
C ALA A 379 2.16 17.63 -2.34
N LEU A 380 2.70 18.85 -2.23
CA LEU A 380 2.68 19.84 -3.31
C LEU A 380 3.53 19.45 -4.51
N PHE A 381 4.71 18.85 -4.31
CA PHE A 381 5.54 18.35 -5.42
C PHE A 381 4.84 17.22 -6.17
N PHE A 382 4.18 16.30 -5.46
CA PHE A 382 3.39 15.25 -6.08
C PHE A 382 2.17 15.81 -6.83
N LEU A 383 1.45 16.77 -6.24
CA LEU A 383 0.35 17.48 -6.91
C LEU A 383 0.82 18.24 -8.16
N ALA A 384 1.96 18.93 -8.08
CA ALA A 384 2.55 19.64 -9.20
C ALA A 384 2.93 18.67 -10.33
N LEU A 385 3.51 17.51 -10.01
CA LEU A 385 3.80 16.46 -10.98
C LEU A 385 2.53 16.02 -11.73
N LEU A 386 1.46 15.68 -10.99
CA LEU A 386 0.18 15.28 -11.60
C LEU A 386 -0.40 16.41 -12.47
N PHE A 387 -0.36 17.65 -11.99
CA PHE A 387 -0.84 18.81 -12.74
C PHE A 387 -0.10 19.01 -14.06
N PHE A 388 1.24 18.95 -14.06
CA PHE A 388 2.04 19.15 -15.26
C PHE A 388 1.97 18.00 -16.26
N ILE A 389 1.62 16.79 -15.82
CA ILE A 389 1.26 15.67 -16.71
C ILE A 389 -0.14 15.89 -17.29
N ALA A 390 -1.12 16.29 -16.47
CA ALA A 390 -2.51 16.45 -16.89
C ALA A 390 -2.75 17.66 -17.81
N LYS A 391 -2.08 18.80 -17.56
CA LYS A 391 -2.25 20.05 -18.32
C LYS A 391 -2.16 19.87 -19.85
N PRO A 392 -1.11 19.26 -20.44
CA PRO A 392 -1.03 19.06 -21.89
C PRO A 392 -2.13 18.13 -22.40
N LEU A 393 -2.58 17.16 -21.61
CA LEU A 393 -3.68 16.25 -21.99
C LEU A 393 -5.00 17.00 -22.11
N VAL A 394 -5.29 17.89 -21.15
CA VAL A 394 -6.48 18.76 -21.19
C VAL A 394 -6.44 19.70 -22.39
N LEU A 395 -5.28 20.31 -22.68
CA LEU A 395 -5.11 21.17 -23.85
C LEU A 395 -5.30 20.40 -25.17
N LYS A 396 -4.77 19.17 -25.27
CA LYS A 396 -4.98 18.30 -26.45
C LYS A 396 -6.42 17.84 -26.57
N ALA A 397 -7.09 17.54 -25.46
CA ALA A 397 -8.52 17.22 -25.45
C ALA A 397 -9.35 18.40 -25.99
N ARG A 398 -9.08 19.63 -25.53
CA ARG A 398 -9.69 20.88 -26.04
C ARG A 398 -9.44 21.10 -27.53
N ARG A 399 -8.25 20.73 -28.02
CA ARG A 399 -7.90 20.79 -29.45
C ARG A 399 -8.36 19.56 -30.24
N LYS A 400 -8.99 18.58 -29.60
CA LYS A 400 -9.43 17.31 -30.19
C LYS A 400 -8.30 16.50 -30.86
N THR A 401 -7.08 16.62 -30.32
CA THR A 401 -5.87 15.92 -30.79
C THR A 401 -5.37 14.85 -29.81
N LEU A 402 -6.20 14.48 -28.84
CA LEU A 402 -5.85 13.46 -27.85
C LEU A 402 -5.90 12.07 -28.50
N THR A 403 -4.78 11.33 -28.45
CA THR A 403 -4.71 9.98 -29.00
C THR A 403 -5.53 8.99 -28.17
N PRO A 404 -6.08 7.91 -28.76
CA PRO A 404 -6.85 6.91 -28.02
C PRO A 404 -6.08 6.28 -26.86
N VAL A 405 -4.79 5.95 -27.06
CA VAL A 405 -3.94 5.39 -26.00
C VAL A 405 -3.85 6.37 -24.81
N ALA A 406 -3.69 7.68 -25.07
CA ALA A 406 -3.67 8.69 -24.01
C ALA A 406 -5.00 8.78 -23.26
N ILE A 407 -6.15 8.61 -23.92
CA ILE A 407 -7.46 8.53 -23.25
C ILE A 407 -7.46 7.35 -22.27
N ILE A 408 -7.10 6.15 -22.75
CA ILE A 408 -7.11 4.91 -21.96
C ILE A 408 -6.18 4.98 -20.74
N LEU A 409 -4.96 5.47 -20.95
CA LEU A 409 -4.00 5.71 -19.87
C LEU A 409 -4.55 6.74 -18.86
N SER A 410 -5.18 7.82 -19.33
CA SER A 410 -5.76 8.84 -18.45
C SER A 410 -6.90 8.27 -17.60
N ILE A 411 -7.79 7.48 -18.19
CA ILE A 411 -8.88 6.81 -17.44
C ILE A 411 -8.32 5.85 -16.40
N SER A 412 -7.30 5.08 -16.73
CA SER A 412 -6.64 4.14 -15.81
C SER A 412 -6.02 4.86 -14.61
N VAL A 413 -5.26 5.93 -14.87
CA VAL A 413 -4.65 6.79 -13.83
C VAL A 413 -5.71 7.45 -12.94
N LEU A 414 -6.79 7.96 -13.53
CA LEU A 414 -7.89 8.59 -12.78
C LEU A 414 -8.60 7.59 -11.84
N GLY A 415 -8.76 6.33 -12.24
CA GLY A 415 -9.34 5.30 -11.37
C GLY A 415 -8.50 5.07 -10.12
N VAL A 416 -7.17 4.97 -10.28
CA VAL A 416 -6.23 4.85 -9.16
C VAL A 416 -6.29 6.09 -8.27
N LEU A 417 -6.25 7.30 -8.83
CA LEU A 417 -6.29 8.53 -8.05
C LEU A 417 -7.61 8.68 -7.29
N ALA A 418 -8.75 8.42 -7.94
CA ALA A 418 -10.07 8.52 -7.32
C ALA A 418 -10.22 7.56 -6.14
N HIS A 419 -9.78 6.32 -6.29
CA HIS A 419 -9.83 5.36 -5.20
C HIS A 419 -8.87 5.73 -4.05
N ASN A 420 -7.71 6.32 -4.36
CA ASN A 420 -6.76 6.79 -3.34
C ASN A 420 -7.20 8.05 -2.56
N LEU A 421 -8.37 8.62 -2.88
CA LEU A 421 -8.95 9.71 -2.07
C LEU A 421 -9.66 9.18 -0.82
N ILE A 422 -10.05 7.92 -0.82
CA ILE A 422 -10.86 7.27 0.22
C ILE A 422 -10.26 5.94 0.72
N ASP A 423 -9.20 5.46 0.07
CA ASP A 423 -8.39 4.34 0.54
C ASP A 423 -6.91 4.57 0.18
N PHE A 424 -5.97 3.75 0.65
CA PHE A 424 -4.57 3.88 0.25
C PHE A 424 -3.99 2.53 -0.17
N ASN A 425 -4.02 2.26 -1.48
CA ASN A 425 -3.49 1.01 -2.05
C ASN A 425 -2.27 1.21 -2.95
N VAL A 426 -1.74 2.44 -3.10
CA VAL A 426 -0.45 2.64 -3.80
C VAL A 426 0.75 2.15 -3.01
N GLN A 427 0.55 1.62 -1.79
CA GLN A 427 1.58 0.86 -1.10
C GLN A 427 1.94 -0.47 -1.76
N PHE A 428 0.99 -1.06 -2.48
CA PHE A 428 1.17 -2.30 -3.23
C PHE A 428 1.97 -2.02 -4.49
N VAL A 429 3.16 -2.63 -4.64
CA VAL A 429 3.98 -2.45 -5.84
C VAL A 429 3.23 -2.91 -7.10
N GLY A 430 2.34 -3.91 -6.99
CA GLY A 430 1.47 -4.36 -8.08
C GLY A 430 0.51 -3.29 -8.60
N ILE A 431 0.20 -2.26 -7.82
CA ILE A 431 -0.63 -1.11 -8.24
C ILE A 431 0.26 0.08 -8.60
N ALA A 432 1.27 0.36 -7.76
CA ALA A 432 2.13 1.52 -7.92
C ALA A 432 2.96 1.44 -9.22
N LEU A 433 3.56 0.28 -9.51
CA LEU A 433 4.40 0.11 -10.71
C LEU A 433 3.62 0.41 -12.01
N PRO A 434 2.49 -0.26 -12.32
CA PRO A 434 1.77 0.05 -13.55
C PRO A 434 1.22 1.48 -13.55
N PHE A 435 0.82 2.05 -12.40
CA PHE A 435 0.41 3.44 -12.29
C PHE A 435 1.51 4.43 -12.73
N TRP A 436 2.72 4.28 -12.20
CA TRP A 436 3.86 5.15 -12.54
C TRP A 436 4.35 4.94 -13.98
N LEU A 437 4.32 3.70 -14.49
CA LEU A 437 4.60 3.43 -15.90
C LEU A 437 3.58 4.12 -16.82
N MET A 438 2.28 4.05 -16.50
CA MET A 438 1.22 4.72 -17.26
C MET A 438 1.37 6.25 -17.21
N LEU A 439 1.72 6.82 -16.06
CA LEU A 439 2.07 8.25 -15.95
C LEU A 439 3.25 8.60 -16.86
N GLY A 440 4.28 7.76 -16.91
CA GLY A 440 5.45 7.95 -17.77
C GLY A 440 5.06 7.97 -19.25
N LEU A 441 4.25 7.00 -19.68
CA LEU A 441 3.73 6.91 -21.06
C LEU A 441 2.79 8.09 -21.44
N LEU A 442 2.22 8.78 -20.46
CA LEU A 442 1.45 10.01 -20.66
C LEU A 442 2.33 11.26 -20.83
N VAL A 443 3.60 11.23 -20.38
CA VAL A 443 4.52 12.35 -20.56
C VAL A 443 4.80 12.53 -22.05
N ARG A 444 4.54 13.75 -22.54
CA ARG A 444 4.81 14.13 -23.91
C ARG A 444 5.87 15.25 -23.94
N SER A 445 6.99 15.01 -24.62
CA SER A 445 7.90 16.08 -25.03
C SER A 445 7.24 16.88 -26.17
N SER A 446 7.21 18.20 -26.04
CA SER A 446 6.69 19.13 -27.06
C SER A 446 7.80 20.06 -27.52
N SER A 447 7.87 20.32 -28.82
CA SER A 447 8.75 21.34 -29.39
C SER A 447 8.52 22.69 -28.70
N GLY A 448 9.56 23.22 -28.04
CA GLY A 448 9.52 24.52 -27.37
C GLY A 448 9.26 24.50 -25.86
N THR A 449 9.09 23.33 -25.21
CA THR A 449 9.15 23.30 -23.74
C THR A 449 10.59 23.45 -23.26
N PRO A 450 10.87 24.33 -22.28
CA PRO A 450 12.22 24.44 -21.76
C PRO A 450 12.64 23.12 -21.09
N GLU A 451 13.85 22.69 -21.39
CA GLU A 451 14.41 21.41 -20.97
C GLU A 451 15.50 21.62 -19.93
N MET A 452 15.70 20.61 -19.07
CA MET A 452 16.84 20.59 -18.16
C MET A 452 18.12 20.21 -18.92
N PRO A 453 19.30 20.72 -18.54
CA PRO A 453 20.56 20.31 -19.15
C PRO A 453 20.75 18.79 -19.06
N ARG A 454 21.01 18.15 -20.20
CA ARG A 454 21.13 16.68 -20.30
C ARG A 454 22.10 16.07 -19.27
N LYS A 455 23.24 16.73 -19.03
CA LYS A 455 24.24 16.28 -18.04
C LYS A 455 23.67 16.26 -16.62
N MET A 456 22.86 17.25 -16.25
CA MET A 456 22.24 17.34 -14.93
C MET A 456 21.20 16.23 -14.74
N VAL A 457 20.29 16.06 -15.71
CA VAL A 457 19.26 15.01 -15.68
C VAL A 457 19.88 13.63 -15.48
N LEU A 458 20.84 13.29 -16.33
CA LEU A 458 21.51 11.99 -16.29
C LEU A 458 22.36 11.81 -15.03
N GLY A 459 23.06 12.86 -14.60
CA GLY A 459 23.87 12.82 -13.38
C GLY A 459 23.01 12.55 -12.14
N THR A 460 21.89 13.27 -12.01
CA THR A 460 20.95 13.09 -10.89
C THR A 460 20.33 11.69 -10.90
N GLU A 461 19.87 11.19 -12.05
CA GLU A 461 19.24 9.86 -12.12
C GLU A 461 20.22 8.73 -11.83
N VAL A 462 21.44 8.82 -12.34
CA VAL A 462 22.50 7.85 -12.01
C VAL A 462 22.86 7.93 -10.53
N LEU A 463 22.96 9.14 -9.96
CA LEU A 463 23.24 9.31 -8.54
C LEU A 463 22.15 8.64 -7.70
N LEU A 464 20.87 8.91 -8.00
CA LEU A 464 19.74 8.29 -7.31
C LEU A 464 19.77 6.76 -7.44
N ALA A 465 20.02 6.23 -8.65
CA ALA A 465 20.13 4.80 -8.88
C ALA A 465 21.30 4.16 -8.10
N CYS A 466 22.47 4.80 -8.08
CA CYS A 466 23.63 4.32 -7.34
C CYS A 466 23.38 4.34 -5.83
N VAL A 467 22.84 5.43 -5.28
CA VAL A 467 22.49 5.54 -3.86
C VAL A 467 21.50 4.45 -3.47
N LEU A 468 20.44 4.25 -4.26
CA LEU A 468 19.48 3.18 -4.05
C LEU A 468 20.14 1.80 -4.04
N LEU A 469 20.93 1.47 -5.05
CA LEU A 469 21.57 0.16 -5.16
C LEU A 469 22.56 -0.08 -4.01
N ILE A 470 23.30 0.94 -3.58
CA ILE A 470 24.18 0.85 -2.42
C ILE A 470 23.37 0.54 -1.16
N LEU A 471 22.28 1.28 -0.90
CA LEU A 471 21.39 1.04 0.24
C LEU A 471 20.74 -0.34 0.19
N THR A 472 20.25 -0.77 -0.98
CA THR A 472 19.62 -2.07 -1.17
C THR A 472 20.61 -3.21 -0.92
N VAL A 473 21.87 -3.09 -1.36
CA VAL A 473 22.90 -4.09 -1.11
C VAL A 473 23.36 -4.06 0.36
N SER A 474 23.52 -2.87 0.95
CA SER A 474 23.96 -2.74 2.35
C SER A 474 22.93 -3.27 3.33
N GLU A 475 21.65 -2.94 3.14
CA GLU A 475 20.55 -3.38 4.01
C GLU A 475 20.02 -4.77 3.62
N GLY A 476 20.16 -5.17 2.35
CA GLY A 476 19.63 -6.45 1.86
C GLY A 476 20.20 -7.67 2.57
N ARG A 477 21.46 -7.61 3.01
CA ARG A 477 22.04 -8.69 3.85
C ARG A 477 21.33 -8.82 5.20
N TYR A 478 20.93 -7.70 5.81
CA TYR A 478 20.29 -7.70 7.12
C TYR A 478 18.85 -8.18 7.04
N LEU A 479 18.14 -7.91 5.93
CA LEU A 479 16.83 -8.52 5.70
C LEU A 479 16.86 -10.04 5.81
N ILE A 480 17.91 -10.67 5.27
CA ILE A 480 18.09 -12.13 5.36
C ILE A 480 18.41 -12.53 6.80
N LEU A 481 19.39 -11.87 7.43
CA LEU A 481 19.82 -12.20 8.80
C LEU A 481 18.69 -12.02 9.83
N SER A 482 18.02 -10.87 9.82
CA SER A 482 16.87 -10.57 10.68
C SER A 482 15.68 -11.48 10.38
N SER A 483 15.51 -11.94 9.13
CA SER A 483 14.52 -12.98 8.80
C SER A 483 14.86 -14.33 9.42
N LEU A 484 16.13 -14.78 9.34
CA LEU A 484 16.57 -16.01 9.99
C LEU A 484 16.39 -15.93 11.52
N GLY A 485 16.66 -14.77 12.11
CA GLY A 485 16.39 -14.51 13.54
C GLY A 485 14.91 -14.68 13.88
N ARG A 486 14.00 -14.08 13.11
CA ARG A 486 12.54 -14.23 13.32
C ARG A 486 12.07 -15.68 13.17
N HIS A 487 12.60 -16.43 12.20
CA HIS A 487 12.23 -17.84 12.04
C HIS A 487 12.70 -18.68 13.23
N ALA A 488 13.91 -18.43 13.74
CA ALA A 488 14.41 -19.09 14.95
C ALA A 488 13.58 -18.72 16.19
N GLU A 489 13.19 -17.45 16.33
CA GLU A 489 12.32 -16.97 17.42
C GLU A 489 10.96 -17.65 17.40
N ILE A 490 10.32 -17.76 16.23
CA ILE A 490 9.04 -18.47 16.04
C ILE A 490 9.17 -19.95 16.40
N GLN A 491 10.33 -20.57 16.14
CA GLN A 491 10.62 -21.96 16.52
C GLN A 491 10.93 -22.13 18.02
N GLY A 492 11.00 -21.03 18.79
CA GLY A 492 11.38 -21.04 20.21
C GLY A 492 12.88 -21.20 20.47
N ASP A 493 13.72 -21.21 19.42
CA ASP A 493 15.18 -21.32 19.53
C ASP A 493 15.80 -19.95 19.85
N ARG A 494 15.71 -19.57 21.14
CA ARG A 494 16.13 -18.24 21.63
C ARG A 494 17.60 -17.95 21.38
N GLU A 495 18.48 -18.95 21.54
CA GLU A 495 19.93 -18.77 21.35
C GLU A 495 20.25 -18.48 19.89
N ARG A 496 19.68 -19.25 18.95
CA ARG A 496 19.88 -18.97 17.53
C ARG A 496 19.25 -17.66 17.10
N ALA A 497 18.06 -17.33 17.62
CA ALA A 497 17.41 -16.05 17.35
C ALA A 497 18.32 -14.88 17.74
N LEU A 498 18.84 -14.89 18.98
CA LEU A 498 19.78 -13.87 19.45
C LEU A 498 21.05 -13.85 18.62
N ALA A 499 21.65 -15.00 18.28
CA ALA A 499 22.85 -15.05 17.46
C ALA A 499 22.66 -14.39 16.08
N TRP A 500 21.50 -14.58 15.45
CA TRP A 500 21.17 -13.90 14.19
C TRP A 500 20.94 -12.41 14.37
N TYR A 501 20.20 -12.02 15.42
CA TYR A 501 19.95 -10.61 15.73
C TYR A 501 21.22 -9.84 16.12
N GLU A 502 22.19 -10.48 16.78
CA GLU A 502 23.50 -9.88 17.07
C GLU A 502 24.30 -9.59 15.79
N ARG A 503 24.16 -10.45 14.77
CA ARG A 503 24.79 -10.27 13.45
C ARG A 503 24.10 -9.18 12.63
N SER A 504 22.85 -8.84 12.91
CA SER A 504 22.09 -7.77 12.25
C SER A 504 22.09 -6.45 13.01
N ARG A 505 22.85 -6.29 14.09
CA ARG A 505 22.93 -5.03 14.88
C ARG A 505 23.25 -3.77 14.07
N GLY A 506 23.97 -3.90 12.98
CA GLY A 506 24.33 -2.77 12.11
C GLY A 506 23.26 -2.38 11.10
N GLU A 507 22.05 -2.92 11.20
CA GLU A 507 20.92 -2.60 10.32
C GLU A 507 20.39 -1.20 10.62
N ILE A 508 20.31 -0.33 9.60
CA ILE A 508 19.68 0.99 9.74
C ILE A 508 18.16 0.81 9.81
N PHE A 509 17.64 -0.17 9.06
CA PHE A 509 16.22 -0.50 8.95
C PHE A 509 15.79 -1.68 9.84
N SER A 510 16.19 -1.65 11.11
CA SER A 510 16.00 -2.77 12.04
C SER A 510 14.54 -3.07 12.41
N ARG A 511 13.60 -2.14 12.15
CA ARG A 511 12.16 -2.25 12.50
C ARG A 511 11.99 -2.75 13.95
N ASP A 512 11.31 -3.88 14.14
CA ASP A 512 11.02 -4.47 15.46
C ASP A 512 12.17 -5.30 16.04
N MET A 513 13.28 -5.52 15.32
CA MET A 513 14.36 -6.44 15.73
C MET A 513 14.92 -6.13 17.12
N HIS A 514 15.13 -4.85 17.45
CA HIS A 514 15.63 -4.46 18.77
C HIS A 514 14.62 -4.71 19.88
N LEU A 515 13.31 -4.59 19.62
CA LEU A 515 12.27 -4.95 20.58
C LEU A 515 12.33 -6.46 20.88
N SER A 516 12.44 -7.31 19.84
CA SER A 516 12.63 -8.75 20.00
C SER A 516 13.90 -9.08 20.78
N ARG A 517 15.03 -8.44 20.47
CA ARG A 517 16.29 -8.61 21.23
C ARG A 517 16.09 -8.27 22.71
N THR A 518 15.47 -7.13 23.02
CA THR A 518 15.18 -6.71 24.40
C THR A 518 14.37 -7.77 25.14
N GLN A 519 13.30 -8.28 24.53
CA GLN A 519 12.46 -9.31 25.15
C GLN A 519 13.21 -10.61 25.39
N LEU A 520 13.95 -11.10 24.40
CA LEU A 520 14.74 -12.34 24.50
C LEU A 520 15.86 -12.22 25.55
N LEU A 521 16.59 -11.11 25.58
CA LEU A 521 17.66 -10.85 26.55
C LEU A 521 17.10 -10.68 27.97
N SER A 522 15.96 -9.98 28.11
CA SER A 522 15.26 -9.85 29.38
C SER A 522 14.78 -11.21 29.90
N ALA A 523 14.25 -12.06 29.02
CA ALA A 523 13.84 -13.42 29.37
C ALA A 523 15.02 -14.34 29.73
N ALA A 524 16.21 -14.07 29.19
CA ALA A 524 17.46 -14.75 29.55
C ALA A 524 18.13 -14.18 30.82
N GLY A 525 17.54 -13.14 31.44
CA GLY A 525 18.12 -12.47 32.61
C GLY A 525 19.32 -11.57 32.32
N ASN A 526 19.69 -11.37 31.05
CA ASN A 526 20.77 -10.46 30.66
C ASN A 526 20.25 -9.04 30.50
N PHE A 527 19.95 -8.40 31.62
CA PHE A 527 19.31 -7.09 31.62
C PHE A 527 20.16 -5.95 31.08
N PRO A 528 21.47 -5.85 31.34
CA PRO A 528 22.29 -4.79 30.74
C PRO A 528 22.26 -4.82 29.21
N ALA A 529 22.31 -6.01 28.61
CA ALA A 529 22.19 -6.16 27.17
C ALA A 529 20.76 -5.89 26.67
N ALA A 530 19.73 -6.24 27.45
CA ALA A 530 18.34 -5.92 27.13
C ALA A 530 18.10 -4.40 27.09
N GLN A 531 18.67 -3.66 28.05
CA GLN A 531 18.63 -2.20 28.10
C GLN A 531 19.37 -1.58 26.91
N ASP A 532 20.59 -2.04 26.59
CA ASP A 532 21.35 -1.57 25.41
C ASP A 532 20.56 -1.77 24.09
N ALA A 533 19.92 -2.94 23.95
CA ALA A 533 19.06 -3.22 22.81
C ALA A 533 17.85 -2.27 22.77
N LEU A 534 17.26 -1.95 23.92
CA LEU A 534 16.11 -1.07 24.01
C LEU A 534 16.47 0.40 23.78
N ASP A 535 17.61 0.86 24.29
CA ASP A 535 18.14 2.21 24.06
C ASP A 535 18.42 2.42 22.57
N SER A 536 18.97 1.41 21.90
CA SER A 536 19.13 1.40 20.44
C SER A 536 17.80 1.60 19.71
N TYR A 537 16.68 1.14 20.27
CA TYR A 537 15.35 1.34 19.70
C TYR A 537 14.77 2.72 20.02
N LEU A 538 14.77 3.11 21.30
CA LEU A 538 14.12 4.33 21.81
C LEU A 538 14.83 5.62 21.34
N THR A 539 16.14 5.57 21.11
CA THR A 539 16.88 6.69 20.50
C THR A 539 16.38 7.06 19.10
N MET A 540 15.77 6.09 18.39
CA MET A 540 15.24 6.27 17.04
C MET A 540 13.72 6.40 16.96
N ASN A 541 12.98 5.92 17.97
CA ASN A 541 11.52 5.70 17.92
C ASN A 541 10.79 6.16 19.19
N GLN A 542 10.93 7.43 19.53
CA GLN A 542 10.31 7.99 20.74
C GLN A 542 8.77 8.02 20.69
N GLU A 543 8.19 7.95 19.50
CA GLU A 543 6.73 7.96 19.29
C GLU A 543 6.10 6.58 19.48
N ASP A 544 6.89 5.49 19.56
CA ASP A 544 6.35 4.13 19.68
C ASP A 544 6.17 3.71 21.15
N ALA A 545 4.91 3.57 21.57
CA ALA A 545 4.54 3.15 22.92
C ALA A 545 5.13 1.81 23.34
N ARG A 546 5.41 0.88 22.39
CA ARG A 546 5.95 -0.45 22.71
C ARG A 546 7.34 -0.37 23.32
N GLY A 547 8.17 0.56 22.86
CA GLY A 547 9.50 0.78 23.43
C GLY A 547 9.41 1.28 24.88
N TRP A 548 8.53 2.25 25.12
CA TRP A 548 8.31 2.80 26.47
C TRP A 548 7.71 1.78 27.44
N LYS A 549 6.79 0.93 26.95
CA LYS A 549 6.27 -0.18 27.74
C LYS A 549 7.39 -1.15 28.15
N LEU A 550 8.24 -1.58 27.21
CA LEU A 550 9.38 -2.44 27.52
C LEU A 550 10.38 -1.79 28.49
N GLN A 551 10.54 -0.47 28.43
CA GLN A 551 11.36 0.28 29.40
C GLN A 551 10.75 0.17 30.80
N GLY A 552 9.43 0.30 30.91
CA GLY A 552 8.68 0.07 32.14
C GLY A 552 8.84 -1.36 32.66
N ASP A 553 8.69 -2.35 31.78
CA ASP A 553 8.84 -3.78 32.11
C ASP A 553 10.24 -4.08 32.68
N LEU A 554 11.30 -3.53 32.07
CA LEU A 554 12.68 -3.67 32.56
C LEU A 554 12.89 -2.94 33.89
N ALA A 555 12.43 -1.70 34.00
CA ALA A 555 12.60 -0.91 35.20
C ALA A 555 11.92 -1.55 36.42
N LEU A 556 10.72 -2.12 36.26
CA LEU A 556 10.04 -2.88 37.32
C LEU A 556 10.86 -4.09 37.77
N LYS A 557 11.42 -4.87 36.83
CA LYS A 557 12.28 -6.02 37.18
C LYS A 557 13.51 -5.60 37.99
N HIS A 558 14.01 -4.39 37.79
CA HIS A 558 15.12 -3.81 38.55
C HIS A 558 14.71 -3.05 39.81
N ARG A 559 13.41 -2.96 40.10
CA ARG A 559 12.86 -2.16 41.19
C ARG A 559 13.20 -0.66 41.09
N ASP A 560 13.48 -0.16 39.89
CA ASP A 560 13.51 1.29 39.63
C ASP A 560 12.08 1.78 39.34
N LEU A 561 11.31 1.93 40.42
CA LEU A 561 9.91 2.33 40.34
C LEU A 561 9.74 3.72 39.70
N SER A 562 10.70 4.62 39.90
CA SER A 562 10.66 5.98 39.34
C SER A 562 10.78 6.00 37.81
N LEU A 563 11.61 5.12 37.26
CA LEU A 563 11.76 4.95 35.83
C LEU A 563 10.59 4.16 35.25
N ALA A 564 10.10 3.15 35.97
CA ALA A 564 8.95 2.37 35.58
C ALA A 564 7.70 3.26 35.41
N GLU A 565 7.36 4.04 36.43
CA GLU A 565 6.22 4.97 36.39
C GLU A 565 6.30 5.92 35.20
N ARG A 566 7.44 6.60 35.02
CA ARG A 566 7.61 7.55 33.90
C ARG A 566 7.50 6.87 32.53
N SER A 567 8.03 5.67 32.41
CA SER A 567 8.02 4.92 31.14
C SER A 567 6.62 4.42 30.80
N TYR A 568 5.90 3.87 31.77
CA TYR A 568 4.50 3.47 31.58
C TYR A 568 3.58 4.65 31.37
N GLU A 569 3.81 5.79 32.04
CA GLU A 569 3.03 7.01 31.81
C GLU A 569 3.17 7.46 30.35
N GLN A 570 4.40 7.44 29.82
CA GLN A 570 4.65 7.75 28.42
C GLN A 570 3.95 6.74 27.48
N ALA A 571 4.09 5.44 27.74
CA ALA A 571 3.44 4.39 26.95
C ALA A 571 1.90 4.53 26.96
N TYR A 572 1.32 4.73 28.14
CA TYR A 572 -0.11 4.91 28.37
C TYR A 572 -0.64 6.15 27.65
N SER A 573 0.05 7.29 27.75
CA SER A 573 -0.38 8.54 27.11
C SER A 573 -0.54 8.42 25.59
N VAL A 574 0.28 7.57 24.95
CA VAL A 574 0.27 7.34 23.50
C VAL A 574 -0.69 6.22 23.09
N SER A 575 -0.86 5.19 23.93
CA SER A 575 -1.50 3.93 23.53
C SER A 575 -2.68 3.47 24.38
N LYS A 576 -3.20 4.31 25.28
CA LYS A 576 -4.34 3.95 26.15
C LYS A 576 -5.57 3.40 25.42
N TYR A 577 -5.79 3.75 24.15
CA TYR A 577 -6.88 3.22 23.32
C TYR A 577 -6.51 1.99 22.47
N ASN A 578 -5.25 1.53 22.51
CA ASN A 578 -4.79 0.37 21.74
C ASN A 578 -4.25 -0.80 22.57
N ASP A 579 -3.62 -0.51 23.70
CA ASP A 579 -2.91 -1.49 24.49
C ASP A 579 -3.15 -1.29 25.99
N LEU A 580 -4.07 -2.10 26.54
CA LEU A 580 -4.36 -2.13 27.97
C LEU A 580 -3.16 -2.57 28.81
N SER A 581 -2.18 -3.26 28.24
CA SER A 581 -1.01 -3.69 29.02
C SER A 581 -0.18 -2.50 29.51
N THR A 582 -0.27 -1.35 28.84
CA THR A 582 0.35 -0.09 29.31
C THR A 582 -0.36 0.50 30.52
N MET A 583 -1.69 0.36 30.59
CA MET A 583 -2.49 0.77 31.75
C MET A 583 -2.21 -0.14 32.94
N TYR A 584 -2.17 -1.45 32.71
CA TYR A 584 -1.80 -2.42 33.73
C TYR A 584 -0.41 -2.13 34.31
N GLY A 585 0.60 -1.98 33.46
CA GLY A 585 1.96 -1.68 33.91
C GLY A 585 2.07 -0.36 34.68
N LEU A 586 1.32 0.67 34.28
CA LEU A 586 1.25 1.93 35.03
C LEU A 586 0.63 1.74 36.42
N LEU A 587 -0.50 1.02 36.50
CA LEU A 587 -1.17 0.73 37.77
C LEU A 587 -0.28 -0.09 38.71
N ASP A 588 0.38 -1.13 38.19
CA ASP A 588 1.30 -1.97 38.96
C ASP A 588 2.49 -1.13 39.49
N ALA A 589 3.10 -0.29 38.65
CA ALA A 589 4.19 0.58 39.06
C ALA A 589 3.78 1.58 40.16
N LEU A 590 2.61 2.22 40.01
CA LEU A 590 2.09 3.16 41.00
C LEU A 590 1.69 2.48 42.32
N ASN A 591 1.18 1.25 42.24
CA ASN A 591 0.83 0.48 43.43
C ASN A 591 2.08 0.08 44.21
N GLN A 592 3.11 -0.42 43.52
CA GLN A 592 4.38 -0.80 44.14
C GLN A 592 5.12 0.39 44.75
N SER A 593 4.95 1.61 44.22
CA SER A 593 5.52 2.82 44.80
C SER A 593 4.68 3.44 45.93
N GLY A 594 3.50 2.88 46.21
CA GLY A 594 2.58 3.39 47.23
C GLY A 594 1.88 4.71 46.83
N ASN A 595 1.89 5.08 45.55
CA ASN A 595 1.31 6.33 45.05
C ASN A 595 -0.22 6.26 44.88
N SER A 596 -0.91 6.01 45.98
CA SER A 596 -2.38 5.85 46.01
C SER A 596 -3.13 7.10 45.53
N GLN A 597 -2.54 8.29 45.70
CA GLN A 597 -3.11 9.54 45.23
C GLN A 597 -3.17 9.59 43.69
N ALA A 598 -2.11 9.17 43.00
CA ALA A 598 -2.07 9.14 41.54
C ALA A 598 -3.06 8.12 40.96
N ILE A 599 -3.19 6.95 41.61
CA ILE A 599 -4.19 5.93 41.26
C ILE A 599 -5.61 6.51 41.40
N GLY A 600 -5.92 7.10 42.57
CA GLY A 600 -7.23 7.72 42.83
C GLY A 600 -7.59 8.82 41.85
N ALA A 601 -6.62 9.66 41.46
CA ALA A 601 -6.83 10.73 40.48
C ALA A 601 -7.19 10.22 39.07
N ARG A 602 -6.80 8.98 38.73
CA ARG A 602 -7.04 8.37 37.41
C ARG A 602 -8.20 7.38 37.39
N LYS A 603 -8.71 6.97 38.55
CA LYS A 603 -9.74 5.94 38.67
C LYS A 603 -10.91 6.15 37.71
N ALA A 604 -11.45 7.37 37.65
CA ALA A 604 -12.58 7.68 36.78
C ALA A 604 -12.27 7.50 35.27
N GLU A 605 -11.07 7.90 34.83
CA GLU A 605 -10.63 7.68 33.45
C GLU A 605 -10.44 6.18 33.16
N ILE A 606 -9.83 5.45 34.09
CA ILE A 606 -9.58 4.01 33.98
C ILE A 606 -10.90 3.24 33.89
N ASP A 607 -11.86 3.54 34.77
CA ASP A 607 -13.21 2.98 34.74
C ASP A 607 -13.90 3.21 33.39
N GLN A 608 -13.80 4.42 32.86
CA GLN A 608 -14.38 4.76 31.55
C GLN A 608 -13.71 3.99 30.41
N LEU A 609 -12.38 3.89 30.42
CA LEU A 609 -11.63 3.15 29.41
C LEU A 609 -11.94 1.65 29.48
N LEU A 610 -12.01 1.06 30.67
CA LEU A 610 -12.40 -0.34 30.85
C LEU A 610 -13.78 -0.60 30.25
N LEU A 611 -14.77 0.26 30.48
CA LEU A 611 -16.08 0.09 29.85
C LEU A 611 -16.01 0.13 28.32
N ALA A 612 -15.19 1.03 27.76
CA ALA A 612 -14.97 1.10 26.32
C ALA A 612 -14.30 -0.16 25.75
N TYR A 613 -13.27 -0.68 26.43
CA TYR A 613 -12.63 -1.95 26.04
C TYR A 613 -13.56 -3.14 26.22
N ALA A 614 -14.34 -3.19 27.30
CA ALA A 614 -15.30 -4.26 27.52
C ALA A 614 -16.33 -4.32 26.38
N THR A 615 -16.82 -3.15 25.95
CA THR A 615 -17.72 -3.04 24.80
C THR A 615 -17.03 -3.50 23.52
N ALA A 616 -15.81 -3.00 23.24
CA ALA A 616 -15.05 -3.39 22.05
C ALA A 616 -14.75 -4.90 22.01
N ILE A 617 -14.46 -5.53 23.15
CA ILE A 617 -14.22 -6.98 23.25
C ILE A 617 -15.49 -7.78 23.02
N VAL A 618 -16.61 -7.38 23.63
CA VAL A 618 -17.92 -8.05 23.41
C VAL A 618 -18.40 -7.92 21.96
N GLU A 619 -18.09 -6.82 21.30
CA GLU A 619 -18.38 -6.61 19.87
C GLU A 619 -17.31 -7.22 18.95
N ASN A 620 -16.24 -7.79 19.53
CA ASN A 620 -15.05 -8.26 18.84
C ASN A 620 -14.50 -7.26 17.79
N THR A 621 -14.57 -5.96 18.11
CA THR A 621 -14.12 -4.87 17.25
C THR A 621 -12.65 -5.07 16.90
N HIS A 622 -12.33 -5.07 15.60
CA HIS A 622 -10.96 -5.30 15.09
C HIS A 622 -10.29 -6.57 15.66
N PHE A 623 -11.07 -7.62 15.92
CA PHE A 623 -10.60 -8.91 16.46
C PHE A 623 -9.96 -8.82 17.86
N ILE A 624 -10.30 -7.80 18.65
CA ILE A 624 -9.70 -7.58 19.96
C ILE A 624 -9.90 -8.75 20.94
N ALA A 625 -10.98 -9.53 20.81
CA ALA A 625 -11.23 -10.69 21.67
C ALA A 625 -10.19 -11.81 21.47
N LEU A 626 -9.46 -11.78 20.37
CA LEU A 626 -8.39 -12.71 20.04
C LEU A 626 -7.00 -12.21 20.45
N GLY A 627 -6.88 -10.94 20.86
CA GLY A 627 -5.62 -10.30 21.18
C GLY A 627 -5.29 -10.32 22.68
N HIS A 628 -4.09 -9.81 23.00
CA HIS A 628 -3.54 -9.71 24.36
C HIS A 628 -4.26 -8.71 25.26
N ASN A 629 -5.11 -7.86 24.69
CA ASN A 629 -5.90 -6.89 25.44
C ASN A 629 -6.92 -7.57 26.38
N VAL A 630 -7.30 -8.82 26.12
CA VAL A 630 -8.17 -9.60 27.02
C VAL A 630 -7.45 -9.93 28.31
N GLU A 631 -6.23 -10.47 28.22
CA GLU A 631 -5.41 -10.81 29.39
C GLU A 631 -5.05 -9.54 30.18
N ALA A 632 -4.72 -8.45 29.49
CA ALA A 632 -4.47 -7.16 30.13
C ALA A 632 -5.74 -6.60 30.80
N PHE A 633 -6.92 -6.77 30.20
CA PHE A 633 -8.19 -6.36 30.80
C PHE A 633 -8.42 -7.04 32.14
N ILE A 634 -8.25 -8.37 32.18
CA ILE A 634 -8.43 -9.17 33.39
C ILE A 634 -7.44 -8.71 34.47
N ALA A 635 -6.16 -8.53 34.10
CA ALA A 635 -5.13 -8.07 35.03
C ALA A 635 -5.46 -6.69 35.63
N VAL A 636 -5.94 -5.74 34.81
CA VAL A 636 -6.37 -4.42 35.32
C VAL A 636 -7.56 -4.56 36.27
N THR A 637 -8.58 -5.35 35.93
CA THR A 637 -9.76 -5.53 36.78
C THR A 637 -9.44 -6.21 38.11
N ASP A 638 -8.52 -7.17 38.11
CA ASP A 638 -8.08 -7.85 39.33
C ASP A 638 -7.35 -6.86 40.25
N THR A 639 -6.38 -6.10 39.70
CA THR A 639 -5.67 -5.06 40.46
C THR A 639 -6.62 -3.99 41.03
N LEU A 640 -7.64 -3.56 40.27
CA LEU A 640 -8.63 -2.61 40.77
C LEU A 640 -9.52 -3.23 41.86
N GLY A 641 -9.84 -4.52 41.78
CA GLY A 641 -10.58 -5.23 42.82
C GLY A 641 -9.82 -5.30 44.14
N GLU A 642 -8.49 -5.48 44.08
CA GLU A 642 -7.62 -5.45 45.27
C GLU A 642 -7.50 -4.04 45.86
N LEU A 643 -7.35 -3.02 45.01
CA LEU A 643 -7.22 -1.62 45.43
C LEU A 643 -8.54 -1.03 45.97
N TYR A 644 -9.68 -1.51 45.47
CA TYR A 644 -11.02 -1.03 45.84
C TYR A 644 -11.94 -2.20 46.21
N PRO A 645 -11.79 -2.79 47.42
CA PRO A 645 -12.54 -3.97 47.82
C PRO A 645 -14.06 -3.83 47.76
N ASP A 646 -14.60 -2.64 48.05
CA ASP A 646 -16.04 -2.34 47.98
C ASP A 646 -16.60 -2.40 46.54
N GLU A 647 -15.75 -2.15 45.54
CA GLU A 647 -16.09 -2.24 44.11
C GLU A 647 -15.62 -3.55 43.46
N ALA A 648 -14.92 -4.43 44.20
CA ALA A 648 -14.39 -5.69 43.67
C ALA A 648 -15.45 -6.55 42.95
N PRO A 649 -16.70 -6.67 43.43
CA PRO A 649 -17.73 -7.44 42.72
C PRO A 649 -18.01 -6.91 41.30
N LYS A 650 -17.97 -5.59 41.09
CA LYS A 650 -18.17 -4.96 39.78
C LYS A 650 -17.07 -5.38 38.80
N TYR A 651 -15.81 -5.34 39.23
CA TYR A 651 -14.66 -5.71 38.38
C TYR A 651 -14.62 -7.21 38.08
N GLN A 652 -14.91 -8.05 39.07
CA GLN A 652 -14.98 -9.51 38.89
C GLN A 652 -16.06 -9.91 37.88
N ILE A 653 -17.23 -9.28 37.91
CA ILE A 653 -18.31 -9.54 36.94
C ILE A 653 -17.86 -9.13 35.53
N LEU A 654 -17.19 -7.99 35.38
CA LEU A 654 -16.64 -7.55 34.09
C LEU A 654 -15.59 -8.54 33.57
N ALA A 655 -14.63 -8.92 34.40
CA ALA A 655 -13.56 -9.87 34.04
C ALA A 655 -14.14 -11.21 33.57
N ALA A 656 -15.09 -11.77 34.34
CA ALA A 656 -15.73 -13.04 34.00
C ALA A 656 -16.51 -12.97 32.68
N ARG A 657 -17.22 -11.85 32.41
CA ARG A 657 -17.94 -11.65 31.14
C ARG A 657 -16.98 -11.59 29.96
N ILE A 658 -15.87 -10.85 30.11
CA ILE A 658 -14.88 -10.66 29.06
C ILE A 658 -14.10 -11.95 28.76
N ASP A 659 -13.65 -12.66 29.80
CA ASP A 659 -12.98 -13.95 29.67
C ASP A 659 -13.88 -14.98 28.97
N ARG A 660 -15.16 -15.08 29.39
CA ARG A 660 -16.11 -16.00 28.75
C ARG A 660 -16.29 -15.68 27.26
N HIS A 661 -16.52 -14.41 26.93
CA HIS A 661 -16.72 -14.02 25.53
C HIS A 661 -15.46 -14.23 24.68
N ALA A 662 -14.29 -13.91 25.20
CA ALA A 662 -13.03 -14.15 24.51
C ALA A 662 -12.80 -15.65 24.24
N LYS A 663 -13.11 -16.52 25.21
CA LYS A 663 -13.08 -17.98 25.04
C LYS A 663 -14.07 -18.45 23.96
N GLU A 664 -15.28 -17.89 23.93
CA GLU A 664 -16.27 -18.18 22.88
C GLU A 664 -15.74 -17.77 21.48
N GLU A 665 -15.16 -16.59 21.33
CA GLU A 665 -14.61 -16.11 20.05
C GLU A 665 -13.36 -16.90 19.61
N ARG A 666 -12.46 -17.24 20.54
CA ARG A 666 -11.29 -18.10 20.26
C ARG A 666 -11.73 -19.50 19.85
N ALA A 667 -12.71 -20.09 20.53
CA ALA A 667 -13.28 -21.38 20.14
C ALA A 667 -13.97 -21.32 18.77
N LYS A 668 -14.68 -20.22 18.44
CA LYS A 668 -15.22 -20.01 17.09
C LYS A 668 -14.14 -19.95 16.03
N LEU A 669 -13.00 -19.30 16.31
CA LEU A 669 -11.86 -19.23 15.40
C LEU A 669 -11.21 -20.60 15.21
N GLU A 670 -10.95 -21.33 16.29
CA GLU A 670 -10.38 -22.69 16.26
C GLU A 670 -11.30 -23.68 15.56
N ALA A 671 -12.61 -23.52 15.71
CA ALA A 671 -13.61 -24.34 15.03
C ALA A 671 -13.85 -23.94 13.56
N ARG A 672 -13.21 -22.88 13.04
CA ARG A 672 -13.34 -22.54 11.62
C ARG A 672 -12.81 -23.69 10.77
N PRO A 673 -13.58 -24.15 9.78
CA PRO A 673 -13.08 -25.19 8.89
C PRO A 673 -11.82 -24.67 8.19
N PRO A 674 -10.77 -25.50 8.09
CA PRO A 674 -9.59 -25.14 7.33
C PRO A 674 -9.97 -24.88 5.88
N GLY A 675 -9.26 -23.94 5.24
CA GLY A 675 -9.42 -23.72 3.82
C GLY A 675 -9.02 -24.95 3.02
N TYR A 676 -9.57 -25.11 1.81
CA TYR A 676 -9.27 -26.28 0.98
C TYR A 676 -7.96 -26.17 0.19
N LEU A 677 -7.28 -25.01 0.19
CA LEU A 677 -6.04 -24.80 -0.59
C LEU A 677 -4.75 -24.86 0.24
N TRP A 678 -4.80 -24.55 1.54
CA TRP A 678 -3.66 -24.55 2.46
C TRP A 678 -4.11 -24.68 3.91
#